data_AF-A0A562IDR6-F1
#
_entry.id   AF-A0A562IDR6-F1
#
_cell.length_a   1.000
_cell.length_b   1.000
_cell.length_c   1.000
_cell.angle_alpha   90.00
_cell.angle_beta   90.00
_cell.angle_gamma   90.00
#
_symmetry.space_group_name_H-M   'P 1'
#
loop_
_entity.id
_entity.type
_entity.pdbx_description
1 polymer ?
#
loop_
_entity_poly.entity_id
_entity_poly.type
_entity_poly.pdbx_seq_one_letter_code
_entity_poly.pdbx_strand_id
1 'polypeptide(L)'
;MREGPSTFAAAAGRPATLPGGGRAAGDPARRRPGGRPPCPAAAAGKPDSGAHNLTRRRVAARSPVLHTGAVDGERDDKPAPGGGPRSAVVVNPVKVADLAGLRETVNAALAAAGWPEPLWFETTPEDPGRGQTRAAVEAGVEVVFACGGDGTVMSCVGGLVGTDVALAVLPQGTGNLLAANLGLSDDLAAGLEVAVERGRRQLDVGAVEDHHFTVMAGMGFDAQMLADTSEATKARIGWPAYVMGAARHLRDRPMRVVIRLDDRPPLRRRARSVLVANVGRLQGGVTLLTDAEPDDGWLDVAVLTPRTLRHWLAMAWALVRRRGSVPRMEVFRCRRVRITSNRPQPRELDGDLIEPGRQLRAEIRPRALWLCVPQPEEAPTSPSTPTPRGSGARNWSRRPAVSSTRMVPETRLMSDEELSADDAWHTLRRQGGWCLLRDAFVRFRYGDGFSHARALAFQLCLAVVPFMIAFTGLITDLGADEGGRVVADTVLALTPGQSEQVVQELLVDSERTEDAGELALTLGLLTGLVALTMTMAQIERGANRIYGVERDRPALWKYLRATVLALTAGVPALAGFLILVGGGAMGESVRRHYAWGPLAHGVWEVVRWPLSLGLTVLAVALLFRHAPRRRQPGLSWLLFGAGTATVLWWLASLLLAGYVRFSDGFGQTYGALTGMMALLLWANLTGVALFGGLAFAAQLEAMRVGVPEPAEPDLWQPEAERADTH
;
A
#
# COMPACT_ATOMS: atom_id res chain seq x y z
N MET A 1 63.29 -51.51 -28.04
CA MET A 1 64.28 -50.47 -27.70
C MET A 1 63.57 -49.47 -26.81
N ARG A 2 63.94 -49.38 -25.52
CA ARG A 2 65.00 -48.51 -24.96
C ARG A 2 64.58 -47.03 -24.93
N GLU A 3 64.64 -46.32 -23.80
CA GLU A 3 64.83 -46.74 -22.39
C GLU A 3 64.33 -45.59 -21.45
N GLY A 4 64.28 -45.81 -20.13
CA GLY A 4 63.90 -44.78 -19.13
C GLY A 4 65.09 -43.89 -18.71
N PRO A 5 65.16 -43.35 -17.46
CA PRO A 5 64.33 -43.59 -16.26
C PRO A 5 63.76 -42.25 -15.67
N SER A 6 63.28 -42.07 -14.42
CA SER A 6 63.38 -42.84 -13.16
C SER A 6 62.31 -42.54 -12.08
N THR A 7 61.74 -43.61 -11.48
CA THR A 7 61.45 -43.82 -10.01
C THR A 7 60.45 -42.91 -9.25
N PHE A 8 59.78 -43.35 -8.14
CA PHE A 8 59.80 -44.61 -7.35
C PHE A 8 58.37 -44.98 -6.80
N ALA A 9 58.21 -46.19 -6.25
CA ALA A 9 56.99 -46.82 -5.65
C ALA A 9 56.38 -46.09 -4.42
N ALA A 10 55.14 -46.28 -3.93
CA ALA A 10 53.97 -47.19 -4.14
C ALA A 10 53.66 -48.28 -3.06
N ALA A 11 52.39 -48.32 -2.61
CA ALA A 11 51.63 -49.41 -1.92
C ALA A 11 52.07 -49.83 -0.48
N ALA A 12 51.26 -50.44 0.42
CA ALA A 12 49.84 -50.89 0.51
C ALA A 12 49.37 -50.76 2.01
N GLY A 13 48.16 -51.08 2.51
CA GLY A 13 47.00 -51.85 2.03
C GLY A 13 45.74 -51.71 2.92
N ARG A 14 44.79 -52.68 2.87
CA ARG A 14 43.41 -52.62 3.48
C ARG A 14 43.21 -53.76 4.54
N PRO A 15 41.97 -54.17 4.93
CA PRO A 15 41.14 -53.65 6.05
C PRO A 15 40.71 -54.74 7.09
N ALA A 16 39.90 -54.44 8.13
CA ALA A 16 38.80 -55.31 8.65
C ALA A 16 38.00 -54.80 9.90
N THR A 17 36.70 -55.18 9.90
CA THR A 17 35.60 -55.32 10.91
C THR A 17 35.77 -55.27 12.45
N LEU A 18 34.83 -54.58 13.13
CA LEU A 18 33.79 -55.00 14.15
C LEU A 18 33.94 -56.31 14.99
N PRO A 19 33.17 -56.57 16.11
CA PRO A 19 32.13 -55.78 16.84
C PRO A 19 32.16 -55.78 18.42
N GLY A 20 31.24 -55.03 19.07
CA GLY A 20 30.72 -55.26 20.45
C GLY A 20 31.56 -54.74 21.65
N GLY A 21 31.05 -54.56 22.89
CA GLY A 21 29.67 -54.57 23.42
C GLY A 21 29.62 -54.77 24.96
N GLY A 22 28.88 -53.95 25.74
CA GLY A 22 28.81 -54.12 27.21
C GLY A 22 27.92 -53.11 27.99
N ARG A 23 27.45 -53.49 29.19
CA ARG A 23 26.59 -52.69 30.11
C ARG A 23 27.21 -52.61 31.52
N ALA A 24 26.96 -51.54 32.29
CA ALA A 24 26.75 -51.54 33.74
C ALA A 24 26.37 -50.12 34.26
N ALA A 25 25.87 -50.02 35.50
CA ALA A 25 25.55 -48.76 36.19
C ALA A 25 25.93 -48.83 37.69
N GLY A 26 26.12 -47.69 38.37
CA GLY A 26 26.44 -47.63 39.81
C GLY A 26 26.52 -46.20 40.38
N ASP A 27 26.03 -46.04 41.62
CA ASP A 27 25.81 -44.79 42.41
C ASP A 27 26.77 -44.79 43.65
N PRO A 28 26.70 -43.95 44.73
CA PRO A 28 26.32 -42.53 44.94
C PRO A 28 27.28 -41.64 45.79
N ALA A 29 27.09 -40.32 45.68
CA ALA A 29 27.02 -39.26 46.73
C ALA A 29 28.12 -38.96 47.80
N ARG A 30 28.36 -37.64 48.00
CA ARG A 30 28.77 -36.84 49.19
C ARG A 30 28.79 -35.33 48.82
N ARG A 31 28.60 -34.28 49.65
CA ARG A 31 28.07 -34.05 51.03
C ARG A 31 27.58 -32.56 51.17
N ARG A 32 27.56 -31.97 52.39
CA ARG A 32 27.28 -30.54 52.77
C ARG A 32 28.13 -30.18 54.03
N PRO A 33 28.17 -28.94 54.60
CA PRO A 33 27.65 -27.59 54.22
C PRO A 33 28.81 -26.55 54.04
N GLY A 34 28.68 -25.20 54.02
CA GLY A 34 27.53 -24.26 53.86
C GLY A 34 27.38 -23.17 54.96
N GLY A 35 27.56 -21.86 54.66
CA GLY A 35 27.30 -20.72 55.59
C GLY A 35 27.58 -19.29 55.03
N ARG A 36 26.84 -18.28 55.50
CA ARG A 36 26.93 -16.80 55.22
C ARG A 36 27.15 -16.06 56.58
N PRO A 37 27.73 -14.83 56.70
CA PRO A 37 27.07 -13.56 56.30
C PRO A 37 28.04 -12.45 55.73
N PRO A 38 28.02 -11.13 56.07
CA PRO A 38 27.67 -10.09 55.08
C PRO A 38 28.68 -8.90 54.93
N CYS A 39 28.28 -7.88 54.16
CA CYS A 39 29.04 -6.63 53.87
C CYS A 39 29.26 -5.70 55.08
N PRO A 40 30.23 -4.78 54.99
CA PRO A 40 29.88 -3.35 54.93
C PRO A 40 30.68 -2.57 53.85
N ALA A 41 30.59 -1.22 53.84
CA ALA A 41 31.12 -0.35 52.78
C ALA A 41 31.93 0.87 53.29
N ALA A 42 32.95 1.28 52.52
CA ALA A 42 33.64 2.58 52.52
C ALA A 42 34.75 2.51 51.43
N ALA A 43 35.34 3.54 50.81
CA ALA A 43 35.04 4.94 50.49
C ALA A 43 36.41 5.62 50.24
N ALA A 44 36.75 5.90 48.99
CA ALA A 44 37.91 6.72 48.55
C ALA A 44 37.64 7.21 47.11
N GLY A 45 38.26 8.31 46.64
CA GLY A 45 37.95 8.83 45.30
C GLY A 45 38.73 10.06 44.83
N LYS A 46 38.16 10.74 43.82
CA LYS A 46 38.71 11.83 42.96
C LYS A 46 39.80 11.40 41.95
N PRO A 47 40.06 12.18 40.87
CA PRO A 47 39.39 13.43 40.44
C PRO A 47 38.72 13.36 39.04
N ASP A 48 38.14 14.49 38.64
CA ASP A 48 37.30 14.71 37.47
C ASP A 48 37.99 14.62 36.09
N SER A 49 37.20 14.28 35.06
CA SER A 49 37.28 14.96 33.76
C SER A 49 35.86 15.13 33.19
N GLY A 50 35.51 16.37 32.82
CA GLY A 50 34.14 16.75 32.49
C GLY A 50 33.83 16.75 30.99
N ALA A 51 32.72 16.10 30.60
CA ALA A 51 32.08 16.27 29.31
C ALA A 51 30.55 16.24 29.48
N HIS A 52 29.83 17.22 28.91
CA HIS A 52 28.41 17.42 29.19
C HIS A 52 27.52 16.29 28.64
N ASN A 53 26.88 15.57 29.56
CA ASN A 53 25.92 14.51 29.25
C ASN A 53 24.54 15.12 28.97
N LEU A 54 24.20 15.36 27.71
CA LEU A 54 22.83 15.75 27.32
C LEU A 54 21.91 14.52 27.44
N THR A 55 20.98 14.57 28.40
CA THR A 55 20.21 13.43 28.89
C THR A 55 19.21 12.88 27.88
N ARG A 56 19.65 11.88 27.12
CA ARG A 56 18.81 11.08 26.21
C ARG A 56 17.88 10.16 27.01
N ARG A 57 16.77 10.70 27.54
CA ARG A 57 15.80 9.94 28.32
C ARG A 57 15.03 8.97 27.41
N ARG A 58 15.29 7.66 27.54
CA ARG A 58 14.45 6.63 26.92
C ARG A 58 13.10 6.60 27.65
N VAL A 59 12.06 7.13 27.03
CA VAL A 59 10.66 6.83 27.40
C VAL A 59 10.25 5.54 26.68
N ALA A 60 9.50 4.68 27.36
CA ALA A 60 9.02 3.44 26.76
C ALA A 60 7.88 3.73 25.77
N ALA A 61 7.89 3.04 24.62
CA ALA A 61 6.84 3.21 23.62
C ALA A 61 5.50 2.68 24.14
N ARG A 62 4.57 3.58 24.45
CA ARG A 62 3.14 3.28 24.55
C ARG A 62 2.54 3.29 23.15
N SER A 63 1.53 2.48 22.92
CA SER A 63 0.67 2.61 21.73
C SER A 63 -0.11 3.93 21.81
N PRO A 64 -0.24 4.69 20.71
CA PRO A 64 -1.09 5.87 20.68
C PRO A 64 -2.56 5.44 20.67
N VAL A 65 -3.12 5.26 21.86
CA VAL A 65 -4.54 5.51 22.08
C VAL A 65 -4.70 7.02 22.01
N LEU A 66 -5.64 7.51 21.21
CA LEU A 66 -6.08 8.90 21.30
C LEU A 66 -6.73 9.07 22.67
N HIS A 67 -6.00 9.67 23.61
CA HIS A 67 -6.57 10.03 24.89
C HIS A 67 -7.51 11.21 24.66
N THR A 68 -8.79 10.90 24.47
CA THR A 68 -9.89 11.85 24.64
C THR A 68 -9.92 12.27 26.11
N GLY A 69 -9.07 13.24 26.46
CA GLY A 69 -9.25 14.02 27.66
C GLY A 69 -10.53 14.81 27.50
N ALA A 70 -11.63 14.27 28.04
CA ALA A 70 -12.79 15.09 28.38
C ALA A 70 -12.26 16.18 29.31
N VAL A 71 -12.18 17.40 28.80
CA VAL A 71 -11.91 18.57 29.63
C VAL A 71 -13.27 18.98 30.16
N ASP A 72 -13.52 18.67 31.43
CA ASP A 72 -14.73 19.06 32.15
C ASP A 72 -14.78 20.59 32.31
N GLY A 73 -15.16 21.25 31.21
CA GLY A 73 -15.40 22.68 31.14
C GLY A 73 -16.87 22.95 31.42
N GLU A 74 -17.26 22.95 32.69
CA GLU A 74 -18.59 23.34 33.14
C GLU A 74 -18.93 24.77 32.66
N ARG A 75 -19.70 24.86 31.57
CA ARG A 75 -20.59 26.00 31.30
C ARG A 75 -22.01 25.59 31.69
N ASP A 76 -22.47 26.06 32.85
CA ASP A 76 -23.88 26.04 33.25
C ASP A 76 -24.67 27.12 32.47
N ASP A 77 -24.60 27.08 31.14
CA ASP A 77 -25.39 27.89 30.22
C ASP A 77 -26.63 27.09 29.81
N LYS A 78 -27.67 27.07 30.67
CA LYS A 78 -28.98 26.53 30.29
C LYS A 78 -29.53 27.30 29.08
N PRO A 79 -29.85 26.64 27.95
CA PRO A 79 -30.44 27.32 26.80
C PRO A 79 -31.78 27.98 27.17
N ALA A 80 -32.03 29.15 26.58
CA ALA A 80 -33.35 29.77 26.62
C ALA A 80 -34.40 28.86 25.94
N PRO A 81 -35.66 28.85 26.40
CA PRO A 81 -36.66 27.91 25.91
C PRO A 81 -37.15 28.27 24.50
N GLY A 82 -36.68 27.53 23.49
CA GLY A 82 -37.28 27.47 22.16
C GLY A 82 -36.37 27.90 21.01
N GLY A 83 -35.59 26.96 20.47
CA GLY A 83 -34.83 27.12 19.22
C GLY A 83 -33.47 26.44 19.24
N GLY A 84 -33.02 25.95 18.09
CA GLY A 84 -31.61 25.64 17.85
C GLY A 84 -30.75 26.92 17.69
N PRO A 85 -29.42 26.79 17.80
CA PRO A 85 -28.51 27.93 17.74
C PRO A 85 -28.58 28.68 16.40
N ARG A 86 -28.34 29.99 16.42
CA ARG A 86 -28.30 30.79 15.18
C ARG A 86 -27.05 30.43 14.38
N SER A 87 -27.19 30.26 13.07
CA SER A 87 -26.11 29.80 12.20
C SER A 87 -25.99 30.58 10.88
N ALA A 88 -24.84 30.46 10.23
CA ALA A 88 -24.60 30.98 8.89
C ALA A 88 -23.86 29.96 8.02
N VAL A 89 -24.04 30.03 6.71
CA VAL A 89 -23.29 29.27 5.71
C VAL A 89 -22.44 30.23 4.89
N VAL A 90 -21.13 30.01 4.89
CA VAL A 90 -20.16 30.71 4.02
C VAL A 90 -19.76 29.74 2.91
N VAL A 91 -20.18 30.03 1.68
CA VAL A 91 -20.13 29.06 0.56
C VAL A 91 -19.37 29.59 -0.65
N ASN A 92 -18.56 28.71 -1.24
CA ASN A 92 -17.83 28.99 -2.48
C ASN A 92 -18.63 28.51 -3.72
N PRO A 93 -19.35 29.40 -4.43
CA PRO A 93 -20.22 29.00 -5.54
C PRO A 93 -19.47 28.43 -6.76
N VAL A 94 -18.14 28.61 -6.84
CA VAL A 94 -17.30 28.05 -7.92
C VAL A 94 -16.87 26.60 -7.61
N LYS A 95 -17.01 26.14 -6.35
CA LYS A 95 -16.70 24.76 -5.95
C LYS A 95 -17.94 23.88 -5.74
N VAL A 96 -19.10 24.49 -5.46
CA VAL A 96 -20.38 23.77 -5.30
C VAL A 96 -21.08 23.65 -6.65
N ALA A 97 -21.26 22.42 -7.14
CA ALA A 97 -21.87 22.18 -8.47
C ALA A 97 -23.39 22.43 -8.51
N ASP A 98 -24.09 22.28 -7.39
CA ASP A 98 -25.50 22.64 -7.22
C ASP A 98 -25.70 23.38 -5.89
N LEU A 99 -25.73 24.71 -5.97
CA LEU A 99 -25.95 25.59 -4.82
C LEU A 99 -27.40 25.55 -4.32
N ALA A 100 -28.36 25.24 -5.20
CA ALA A 100 -29.78 25.18 -4.84
C ALA A 100 -30.07 23.91 -4.03
N GLY A 101 -29.64 22.74 -4.52
CA GLY A 101 -29.73 21.47 -3.81
C GLY A 101 -28.92 21.46 -2.51
N LEU A 102 -27.74 22.11 -2.47
CA LEU A 102 -27.01 22.32 -1.21
C LEU A 102 -27.83 23.14 -0.22
N ARG A 103 -28.44 24.24 -0.66
CA ARG A 103 -29.25 25.11 0.21
C ARG A 103 -30.52 24.41 0.72
N GLU A 104 -31.21 23.66 -0.13
CA GLU A 104 -32.35 22.84 0.27
C GLU A 104 -31.94 21.79 1.31
N THR A 105 -30.85 21.06 1.06
CA THR A 105 -30.33 20.01 1.97
C THR A 105 -29.94 20.57 3.34
N VAL A 106 -29.18 21.67 3.37
CA VAL A 106 -28.73 22.30 4.63
C VAL A 106 -29.91 22.90 5.39
N ASN A 107 -30.80 23.64 4.72
CA ASN A 107 -32.00 24.20 5.36
C ASN A 107 -32.92 23.09 5.93
N ALA A 108 -33.11 21.99 5.19
CA ALA A 108 -33.94 20.87 5.63
C ALA A 108 -33.34 20.12 6.83
N ALA A 109 -32.03 19.85 6.82
CA ALA A 109 -31.34 19.20 7.94
C ALA A 109 -31.39 20.06 9.22
N LEU A 110 -31.16 21.37 9.10
CA LEU A 110 -31.23 22.30 10.22
C LEU A 110 -32.67 22.46 10.76
N ALA A 111 -33.67 22.54 9.87
CA ALA A 111 -35.07 22.57 10.27
C ALA A 111 -35.50 21.28 10.99
N ALA A 112 -35.06 20.11 10.52
CA ALA A 112 -35.30 18.81 11.18
C ALA A 112 -34.66 18.74 12.58
N ALA A 113 -33.50 19.39 12.76
CA ALA A 113 -32.84 19.56 14.06
C ALA A 113 -33.47 20.64 14.95
N GLY A 114 -34.49 21.38 14.48
CA GLY A 114 -35.13 22.48 15.19
C GLY A 114 -34.33 23.79 15.23
N TRP A 115 -33.35 23.96 14.33
CA TRP A 115 -32.57 25.20 14.18
C TRP A 115 -33.29 26.17 13.24
N PRO A 116 -33.12 27.50 13.40
CA PRO A 116 -33.63 28.50 12.46
C PRO A 116 -32.91 28.42 11.10
N GLU A 117 -33.51 28.99 10.03
CA GLU A 117 -32.84 29.07 8.72
C GLU A 117 -31.51 29.84 8.86
N PRO A 118 -30.39 29.31 8.33
CA PRO A 118 -29.09 29.97 8.41
C PRO A 118 -29.01 31.21 7.51
N LEU A 119 -28.15 32.15 7.90
CA LEU A 119 -27.76 33.26 7.03
C LEU A 119 -26.81 32.77 5.93
N TRP A 120 -27.12 33.04 4.66
CA TRP A 120 -26.30 32.61 3.52
C TRP A 120 -25.38 33.72 3.03
N PHE A 121 -24.08 33.42 2.91
CA PHE A 121 -23.05 34.32 2.40
C PHE A 121 -22.19 33.64 1.32
N GLU A 122 -22.18 34.18 0.11
CA GLU A 122 -21.33 33.69 -0.99
C GLU A 122 -19.94 34.36 -0.97
N THR A 123 -18.89 33.58 -1.21
CA THR A 123 -17.50 34.07 -1.30
C THR A 123 -17.18 34.60 -2.69
N THR A 124 -16.39 35.67 -2.79
CA THR A 124 -15.90 36.19 -4.08
C THR A 124 -14.41 35.84 -4.29
N PRO A 125 -13.84 36.03 -5.48
CA PRO A 125 -12.39 35.88 -5.69
C PRO A 125 -11.54 36.85 -4.85
N GLU A 126 -12.09 38.01 -4.50
CA GLU A 126 -11.44 39.06 -3.71
C GLU A 126 -11.58 38.84 -2.20
N ASP A 127 -12.71 38.27 -1.76
CA ASP A 127 -12.89 37.78 -0.38
C ASP A 127 -13.36 36.31 -0.38
N PRO A 128 -12.41 35.35 -0.27
CA PRO A 128 -12.68 33.91 -0.27
C PRO A 128 -13.34 33.38 1.03
N GLY A 129 -13.87 34.26 1.90
CA GLY A 129 -14.73 33.91 3.03
C GLY A 129 -14.47 34.67 4.34
N ARG A 130 -13.47 35.55 4.41
CA ARG A 130 -13.03 36.18 5.66
C ARG A 130 -13.98 37.29 6.12
N GLY A 131 -14.42 38.15 5.20
CA GLY A 131 -15.39 39.21 5.45
C GLY A 131 -16.81 38.67 5.62
N GLN A 132 -17.20 37.67 4.82
CA GLN A 132 -18.47 36.93 4.98
C GLN A 132 -18.58 36.34 6.38
N THR A 133 -17.51 35.70 6.86
CA THR A 133 -17.44 35.15 8.21
C THR A 133 -17.53 36.22 9.30
N ARG A 134 -16.87 37.38 9.12
CA ARG A 134 -17.00 38.52 10.05
C ARG A 134 -18.43 39.07 10.10
N ALA A 135 -19.07 39.24 8.93
CA ALA A 135 -20.46 39.67 8.86
C ALA A 135 -21.41 38.67 9.55
N ALA A 136 -21.13 37.36 9.47
CA ALA A 136 -21.87 36.34 10.22
C ALA A 136 -21.68 36.48 11.74
N VAL A 137 -20.45 36.69 12.22
CA VAL A 137 -20.14 36.92 13.65
C VAL A 137 -20.83 38.21 14.14
N GLU A 138 -20.76 39.30 13.37
CA GLU A 138 -21.42 40.58 13.66
C GLU A 138 -22.96 40.45 13.67
N ALA A 139 -23.52 39.57 12.83
CA ALA A 139 -24.94 39.23 12.85
C ALA A 139 -25.35 38.36 14.05
N GLY A 140 -24.41 37.94 14.91
CA GLY A 140 -24.66 37.19 16.15
C GLY A 140 -25.02 35.73 15.96
N VAL A 141 -24.34 35.02 15.05
CA VAL A 141 -24.46 33.55 14.91
C VAL A 141 -23.49 32.82 15.85
N GLU A 142 -23.85 31.60 16.23
CA GLU A 142 -23.05 30.72 17.10
C GLU A 142 -22.28 29.65 16.32
N VAL A 143 -22.71 29.35 15.09
CA VAL A 143 -22.12 28.34 14.21
C VAL A 143 -21.97 28.89 12.79
N VAL A 144 -20.78 28.76 12.20
CA VAL A 144 -20.50 29.06 10.79
C VAL A 144 -20.13 27.79 10.05
N PHE A 145 -20.93 27.43 9.05
CA PHE A 145 -20.67 26.32 8.13
C PHE A 145 -19.81 26.81 6.96
N ALA A 146 -18.58 26.34 6.85
CA ALA A 146 -17.69 26.62 5.72
C ALA A 146 -17.88 25.57 4.62
N CYS A 147 -18.54 25.94 3.53
CA CYS A 147 -18.82 25.10 2.36
C CYS A 147 -17.83 25.38 1.23
N GLY A 148 -16.76 24.60 1.11
CA GLY A 148 -15.74 24.83 0.10
C GLY A 148 -14.51 23.93 0.22
N GLY A 149 -13.42 24.35 -0.44
CA GLY A 149 -12.09 23.75 -0.27
C GLY A 149 -11.24 24.48 0.77
N ASP A 150 -9.99 24.02 0.94
CA ASP A 150 -9.09 24.43 2.02
C ASP A 150 -8.94 25.95 2.18
N GLY A 151 -8.68 26.69 1.11
CA GLY A 151 -8.56 28.16 1.17
C GLY A 151 -9.84 28.88 1.65
N THR A 152 -11.04 28.35 1.37
CA THR A 152 -12.30 28.88 1.91
C THR A 152 -12.44 28.56 3.39
N VAL A 153 -12.13 27.33 3.81
CA VAL A 153 -12.12 26.93 5.23
C VAL A 153 -11.13 27.78 6.03
N MET A 154 -9.92 27.98 5.52
CA MET A 154 -8.87 28.79 6.16
C MET A 154 -9.20 30.29 6.17
N SER A 155 -9.93 30.79 5.18
CA SER A 155 -10.47 32.15 5.19
C SER A 155 -11.53 32.33 6.29
N CYS A 156 -12.38 31.33 6.51
CA CYS A 156 -13.33 31.30 7.63
C CYS A 156 -12.60 31.23 8.98
N VAL A 157 -11.58 30.37 9.14
CA VAL A 157 -10.70 30.36 10.33
C VAL A 157 -10.11 31.75 10.59
N GLY A 158 -9.61 32.43 9.55
CA GLY A 158 -9.10 33.80 9.64
C GLY A 158 -10.12 34.88 10.03
N GLY A 159 -11.42 34.56 10.01
CA GLY A 159 -12.53 35.37 10.54
C GLY A 159 -12.98 34.97 11.96
N LEU A 160 -12.90 33.68 12.32
CA LEU A 160 -13.36 33.13 13.61
C LEU A 160 -12.30 33.12 14.73
N VAL A 161 -11.01 33.21 14.40
CA VAL A 161 -9.92 33.18 15.40
C VAL A 161 -10.10 34.27 16.45
N GLY A 162 -10.22 33.85 17.72
CA GLY A 162 -10.47 34.73 18.86
C GLY A 162 -11.94 35.04 19.15
N THR A 163 -12.89 34.35 18.49
CA THR A 163 -14.34 34.46 18.75
C THR A 163 -14.87 33.19 19.44
N ASP A 164 -16.03 33.29 20.09
CA ASP A 164 -16.76 32.14 20.66
C ASP A 164 -17.63 31.39 19.62
N VAL A 165 -17.55 31.75 18.35
CA VAL A 165 -18.36 31.18 17.26
C VAL A 165 -17.70 29.91 16.70
N ALA A 166 -18.46 28.82 16.61
CA ALA A 166 -17.94 27.52 16.21
C ALA A 166 -17.90 27.35 14.68
N LEU A 167 -16.79 26.85 14.16
CA LEU A 167 -16.65 26.42 12.78
C LEU A 167 -17.23 25.00 12.59
N ALA A 168 -18.10 24.81 11.60
CA ALA A 168 -18.43 23.52 11.04
C ALA A 168 -17.84 23.44 9.62
N VAL A 169 -17.17 22.35 9.28
CA VAL A 169 -16.53 22.18 7.95
C VAL A 169 -17.41 21.26 7.11
N LEU A 170 -17.94 21.77 6.00
CA LEU A 170 -18.68 21.00 5.01
C LEU A 170 -17.79 20.89 3.76
N PRO A 171 -16.95 19.84 3.66
CA PRO A 171 -15.92 19.76 2.63
C PRO A 171 -16.51 19.63 1.22
N GLN A 172 -16.05 20.49 0.32
CA GLN A 172 -16.37 20.50 -1.11
C GLN A 172 -15.08 20.68 -1.94
N GLY A 173 -13.94 20.28 -1.40
CA GLY A 173 -12.62 20.34 -2.02
C GLY A 173 -12.00 18.97 -2.26
N THR A 174 -10.80 18.97 -2.86
CA THR A 174 -10.00 17.77 -3.13
C THR A 174 -8.80 17.60 -2.18
N GLY A 175 -8.64 18.48 -1.18
CA GLY A 175 -7.51 18.50 -0.24
C GLY A 175 -7.93 18.32 1.22
N ASN A 176 -9.01 19.00 1.61
CA ASN A 176 -9.80 18.87 2.85
C ASN A 176 -8.92 18.71 4.11
N LEU A 177 -7.86 19.53 4.19
CA LEU A 177 -6.76 19.44 5.13
C LEU A 177 -7.20 19.40 6.58
N LEU A 178 -8.06 20.32 7.01
CA LEU A 178 -8.53 20.40 8.38
C LEU A 178 -9.39 19.17 8.74
N ALA A 179 -10.33 18.80 7.85
CA ALA A 179 -11.21 17.65 8.01
C ALA A 179 -10.42 16.33 8.09
N ALA A 180 -9.54 16.06 7.10
CA ALA A 180 -8.75 14.84 7.00
C ALA A 180 -7.72 14.68 8.13
N ASN A 181 -7.23 15.78 8.72
CA ASN A 181 -6.35 15.73 9.88
C ASN A 181 -7.09 15.29 11.15
N LEU A 182 -8.28 15.85 11.37
CA LEU A 182 -9.10 15.64 12.56
C LEU A 182 -9.99 14.38 12.47
N GLY A 183 -10.19 13.84 11.26
CA GLY A 183 -10.99 12.64 11.01
C GLY A 183 -12.48 12.92 10.77
N LEU A 184 -12.82 14.13 10.33
CA LEU A 184 -14.17 14.45 9.84
C LEU A 184 -14.43 13.75 8.50
N SER A 185 -15.69 13.45 8.21
CA SER A 185 -16.10 12.83 6.95
C SER A 185 -15.99 13.81 5.78
N ASP A 186 -15.73 13.29 4.58
CA ASP A 186 -15.90 14.02 3.31
C ASP A 186 -17.38 14.09 2.86
N ASP A 187 -18.30 13.43 3.58
CA ASP A 187 -19.74 13.47 3.31
C ASP A 187 -20.46 14.68 3.95
N LEU A 188 -21.40 15.25 3.19
CA LEU A 188 -22.19 16.41 3.58
C LEU A 188 -23.16 16.11 4.73
N ALA A 189 -23.82 14.93 4.71
CA ALA A 189 -24.80 14.58 5.74
C ALA A 189 -24.11 14.34 7.09
N ALA A 190 -23.02 13.58 7.10
CA ALA A 190 -22.17 13.40 8.28
C ALA A 190 -21.56 14.73 8.80
N GLY A 191 -21.19 15.66 7.90
CA GLY A 191 -20.72 16.99 8.28
C GLY A 191 -21.80 17.86 8.97
N LEU A 192 -23.06 17.73 8.54
CA LEU A 192 -24.20 18.39 9.17
C LEU A 192 -24.58 17.71 10.49
N GLU A 193 -24.58 16.38 10.55
CA GLU A 193 -24.82 15.58 11.75
C GLU A 193 -23.87 15.96 12.89
N VAL A 194 -22.56 16.03 12.61
CA VAL A 194 -21.52 16.48 13.55
C VAL A 194 -21.76 17.89 14.12
N ALA A 195 -22.34 18.81 13.33
CA ALA A 195 -22.69 20.13 13.82
C ALA A 195 -23.99 20.12 14.67
N VAL A 196 -24.96 19.29 14.29
CA VAL A 196 -26.24 19.09 14.98
C VAL A 196 -26.07 18.38 16.33
N GLU A 197 -25.13 17.42 16.42
CA GLU A 197 -24.69 16.76 17.66
C GLU A 197 -24.11 17.75 18.69
N ARG A 198 -23.72 18.96 18.28
CA ARG A 198 -23.12 20.02 19.12
C ARG A 198 -21.80 19.63 19.82
N GLY A 199 -21.14 18.55 19.43
CA GLY A 199 -19.78 18.26 19.89
C GLY A 199 -18.85 19.40 19.46
N ARG A 200 -18.19 20.06 20.42
CA ARG A 200 -17.33 21.23 20.18
C ARG A 200 -15.97 21.05 20.87
N ARG A 201 -14.89 21.38 20.17
CA ARG A 201 -13.51 21.41 20.72
C ARG A 201 -12.86 22.76 20.43
N GLN A 202 -12.10 23.29 21.39
CA GLN A 202 -11.19 24.40 21.14
C GLN A 202 -9.88 23.85 20.56
N LEU A 203 -9.45 24.42 19.44
CA LEU A 203 -8.18 24.12 18.79
C LEU A 203 -7.24 25.31 18.90
N ASP A 204 -5.95 25.02 18.96
CA ASP A 204 -4.89 25.99 18.80
C ASP A 204 -4.72 26.34 17.32
N VAL A 205 -4.36 27.60 17.04
CA VAL A 205 -4.13 28.08 15.66
C VAL A 205 -2.79 28.78 15.58
N GLY A 206 -1.96 28.41 14.60
CA GLY A 206 -0.72 29.11 14.32
C GLY A 206 -0.98 30.41 13.56
N ALA A 207 -0.35 31.50 13.96
CA ALA A 207 -0.41 32.80 13.28
C ALA A 207 0.92 33.13 12.60
N VAL A 208 0.88 33.58 11.35
CA VAL A 208 2.04 34.02 10.55
C VAL A 208 1.71 35.33 9.86
N GLU A 209 2.40 36.41 10.23
CA GLU A 209 2.07 37.75 9.75
C GLU A 209 0.57 38.03 10.02
N ASP A 210 -0.26 38.38 9.02
CA ASP A 210 -1.72 38.59 9.19
C ASP A 210 -2.59 37.35 8.84
N HIS A 211 -1.91 36.22 8.57
CA HIS A 211 -2.49 34.94 8.15
C HIS A 211 -2.46 33.90 9.28
N HIS A 212 -3.23 32.83 9.12
CA HIS A 212 -3.39 31.76 10.09
C HIS A 212 -3.20 30.39 9.42
N PHE A 213 -2.76 29.40 10.20
CA PHE A 213 -2.64 28.00 9.81
C PHE A 213 -3.11 27.08 10.94
N THR A 214 -3.82 26.02 10.60
CA THR A 214 -4.37 25.00 11.50
C THR A 214 -3.57 23.71 11.49
N VAL A 215 -2.86 23.39 10.39
CA VAL A 215 -2.09 22.15 10.22
C VAL A 215 -0.58 22.43 10.28
N MET A 216 -0.05 23.24 9.36
CA MET A 216 1.38 23.57 9.28
C MET A 216 1.70 24.85 8.48
N ALA A 217 2.85 25.45 8.80
CA ALA A 217 3.54 26.43 7.97
C ALA A 217 4.89 25.87 7.47
N GLY A 218 5.25 26.16 6.22
CA GLY A 218 6.46 25.63 5.56
C GLY A 218 7.42 26.70 5.04
N MET A 219 8.70 26.36 4.99
CA MET A 219 9.73 27.11 4.25
C MET A 219 10.78 26.14 3.67
N GLY A 220 10.75 25.97 2.35
CA GLY A 220 11.80 25.29 1.60
C GLY A 220 11.29 24.34 0.52
N PHE A 221 11.81 23.11 0.54
CA PHE A 221 11.50 22.05 -0.43
C PHE A 221 9.99 21.72 -0.52
N ASP A 222 9.30 21.80 0.62
CA ASP A 222 7.84 21.79 0.78
C ASP A 222 7.16 22.82 -0.14
N ALA A 223 7.26 24.11 0.19
CA ALA A 223 6.70 25.20 -0.58
C ALA A 223 7.25 25.30 -2.02
N GLN A 224 8.43 24.73 -2.32
CA GLN A 224 8.95 24.59 -3.70
C GLN A 224 8.14 23.57 -4.51
N MET A 225 7.92 22.38 -3.97
CA MET A 225 7.09 21.34 -4.59
C MET A 225 5.65 21.83 -4.84
N LEU A 226 5.13 22.67 -3.95
CA LEU A 226 3.84 23.35 -4.12
C LEU A 226 3.90 24.43 -5.21
N ALA A 227 4.90 25.31 -5.20
CA ALA A 227 5.07 26.41 -6.16
C ALA A 227 5.25 25.96 -7.62
N ASP A 228 5.94 24.84 -7.85
CA ASP A 228 6.13 24.27 -9.18
C ASP A 228 4.92 23.40 -9.65
N THR A 229 3.82 23.34 -8.87
CA THR A 229 2.59 22.58 -9.20
C THR A 229 1.43 23.51 -9.63
N SER A 230 1.29 23.76 -10.92
CA SER A 230 0.17 24.56 -11.46
C SER A 230 -1.19 23.85 -11.35
N GLU A 231 -2.26 24.61 -11.09
CA GLU A 231 -3.63 24.05 -11.00
C GLU A 231 -4.07 23.31 -12.27
N ALA A 232 -3.67 23.81 -13.45
CA ALA A 232 -3.92 23.16 -14.73
C ALA A 232 -3.31 21.74 -14.82
N THR A 233 -2.26 21.45 -14.06
CA THR A 233 -1.64 20.11 -13.98
C THR A 233 -2.42 19.18 -13.04
N LYS A 234 -2.98 19.71 -11.94
CA LYS A 234 -3.78 18.95 -10.95
C LYS A 234 -4.97 18.23 -11.62
N ALA A 235 -5.60 18.85 -12.61
CA ALA A 235 -6.83 18.36 -13.24
C ALA A 235 -6.67 17.32 -14.37
N ARG A 236 -5.46 17.07 -14.90
CA ARG A 236 -5.30 16.28 -16.15
C ARG A 236 -4.34 15.08 -16.12
N ILE A 237 -3.36 15.03 -15.23
CA ILE A 237 -2.25 14.03 -15.32
C ILE A 237 -2.08 13.21 -14.02
N GLY A 238 -2.55 13.71 -12.88
CA GLY A 238 -2.57 12.97 -11.62
C GLY A 238 -1.20 12.71 -10.98
N TRP A 239 -1.20 11.80 -9.99
CA TRP A 239 -0.09 11.49 -9.08
C TRP A 239 1.32 11.35 -9.71
N PRO A 240 1.54 10.72 -10.88
CA PRO A 240 2.88 10.53 -11.44
C PRO A 240 3.63 11.85 -11.72
N ALA A 241 2.92 12.90 -12.13
CA ALA A 241 3.51 14.21 -12.41
C ALA A 241 4.07 14.87 -11.14
N TYR A 242 3.33 14.79 -10.03
CA TYR A 242 3.73 15.32 -8.72
C TYR A 242 5.03 14.69 -8.22
N VAL A 243 5.16 13.36 -8.32
CA VAL A 243 6.39 12.64 -7.96
C VAL A 243 7.57 13.06 -8.85
N MET A 244 7.36 13.24 -10.15
CA MET A 244 8.42 13.61 -11.08
C MET A 244 8.84 15.08 -10.98
N GLY A 245 7.93 15.98 -10.63
CA GLY A 245 8.22 17.37 -10.25
C GLY A 245 9.09 17.41 -8.99
N ALA A 246 8.58 16.85 -7.88
CA ALA A 246 9.30 16.77 -6.60
C ALA A 246 10.72 16.18 -6.74
N ALA A 247 10.89 15.17 -7.61
CA ALA A 247 12.18 14.53 -7.86
C ALA A 247 13.28 15.48 -8.38
N ARG A 248 12.92 16.57 -9.08
CA ARG A 248 13.89 17.58 -9.57
C ARG A 248 14.52 18.33 -8.39
N HIS A 249 13.69 18.82 -7.47
CA HIS A 249 14.09 19.65 -6.33
C HIS A 249 14.86 18.88 -5.23
N LEU A 250 14.80 17.54 -5.23
CA LEU A 250 15.62 16.70 -4.35
C LEU A 250 17.13 16.97 -4.49
N ARG A 251 17.57 17.53 -5.64
CA ARG A 251 18.97 17.86 -5.95
C ARG A 251 19.40 19.28 -5.60
N ASP A 252 18.48 20.19 -5.24
CA ASP A 252 18.76 21.63 -5.04
C ASP A 252 19.80 21.98 -3.96
N ARG A 253 20.19 23.25 -3.84
CA ARG A 253 21.16 23.71 -2.83
C ARG A 253 20.48 23.95 -1.47
N PRO A 254 20.88 23.24 -0.38
CA PRO A 254 20.35 23.45 0.97
C PRO A 254 20.48 24.92 1.44
N MET A 255 19.45 25.42 2.10
CA MET A 255 19.44 26.77 2.66
C MET A 255 20.24 26.85 3.96
N ARG A 256 20.87 28.00 4.24
CA ARG A 256 21.42 28.30 5.57
C ARG A 256 20.37 29.09 6.34
N VAL A 257 19.86 28.51 7.42
CA VAL A 257 18.85 29.12 8.29
C VAL A 257 19.39 29.41 9.68
N VAL A 258 18.87 30.48 10.26
CA VAL A 258 18.97 30.82 11.68
C VAL A 258 17.57 30.70 12.27
N ILE A 259 17.39 29.79 13.22
CA ILE A 259 16.10 29.49 13.84
C ILE A 259 16.17 29.95 15.30
N ARG A 260 15.29 30.86 15.71
CA ARG A 260 15.03 31.17 17.12
C ARG A 260 13.73 30.47 17.53
N LEU A 261 13.75 29.87 18.72
CA LEU A 261 12.66 29.10 19.31
C LEU A 261 12.44 29.70 20.70
N ASP A 262 11.31 30.36 20.91
CA ASP A 262 11.06 31.22 22.08
C ASP A 262 12.25 32.18 22.29
N ASP A 263 12.64 32.41 23.55
CA ASP A 263 13.80 33.22 23.93
C ASP A 263 15.13 32.43 23.92
N ARG A 264 15.18 31.24 23.30
CA ARG A 264 16.37 30.38 23.29
C ARG A 264 17.44 30.88 22.29
N PRO A 265 18.74 30.58 22.52
CA PRO A 265 19.82 30.99 21.63
C PRO A 265 19.61 30.55 20.16
N PRO A 266 19.92 31.41 19.16
CA PRO A 266 19.65 31.14 17.75
C PRO A 266 20.41 29.93 17.19
N LEU A 267 19.68 28.89 16.80
CA LEU A 267 20.19 27.69 16.17
C LEU A 267 20.54 27.95 14.69
N ARG A 268 21.82 27.79 14.33
CA ARG A 268 22.26 27.80 12.92
C ARG A 268 22.17 26.39 12.35
N ARG A 269 21.54 26.22 11.17
CA ARG A 269 21.39 24.93 10.47
C ARG A 269 21.55 25.07 8.94
N ARG A 270 21.82 23.94 8.27
CA ARG A 270 21.76 23.79 6.81
C ARG A 270 20.61 22.85 6.48
N ALA A 271 19.45 23.41 6.13
CA ALA A 271 18.20 22.69 5.96
C ALA A 271 17.83 22.53 4.48
N ARG A 272 16.95 21.56 4.19
CA ARG A 272 16.19 21.43 2.94
C ARG A 272 14.82 22.08 3.05
N SER A 273 14.23 21.92 4.22
CA SER A 273 12.88 22.33 4.60
C SER A 273 12.92 22.64 6.09
N VAL A 274 12.16 23.64 6.52
CA VAL A 274 11.77 23.82 7.91
C VAL A 274 10.26 23.90 7.94
N LEU A 275 9.64 22.94 8.62
CA LEU A 275 8.19 22.90 8.85
C LEU A 275 7.91 23.35 10.28
N VAL A 276 6.77 24.00 10.47
CA VAL A 276 6.23 24.42 11.78
C VAL A 276 4.81 23.88 11.85
N ALA A 277 4.62 22.77 12.56
CA ALA A 277 3.34 22.06 12.60
C ALA A 277 2.57 22.34 13.90
N ASN A 278 1.24 22.36 13.76
CA ASN A 278 0.25 22.35 14.82
C ASN A 278 -0.39 20.96 14.97
N VAL A 279 -0.38 20.13 13.90
CA VAL A 279 -0.92 18.76 13.90
C VAL A 279 0.16 17.76 13.51
N GLY A 280 0.20 16.60 14.18
CA GLY A 280 1.18 15.55 13.91
C GLY A 280 1.09 14.80 12.57
N ARG A 281 0.03 15.04 11.79
CA ARG A 281 -0.30 14.32 10.55
C ARG A 281 -0.11 15.24 9.33
N LEU A 282 0.27 14.62 8.21
CA LEU A 282 0.28 15.22 6.87
C LEU A 282 -0.79 14.58 6.00
N GLN A 283 -1.10 15.22 4.86
CA GLN A 283 -1.97 14.67 3.81
C GLN A 283 -1.60 13.21 3.46
N GLY A 284 -2.61 12.39 3.19
CA GLY A 284 -2.44 10.95 2.97
C GLY A 284 -2.21 10.13 4.24
N GLY A 285 -2.47 10.67 5.44
CA GLY A 285 -2.43 9.93 6.70
C GLY A 285 -1.03 9.59 7.21
N VAL A 286 -0.01 10.32 6.76
CA VAL A 286 1.38 10.12 7.18
C VAL A 286 1.66 10.94 8.44
N THR A 287 1.86 10.27 9.57
CA THR A 287 2.31 10.92 10.80
C THR A 287 3.78 11.36 10.65
N LEU A 288 4.02 12.67 10.51
CA LEU A 288 5.37 13.24 10.48
C LEU A 288 5.92 13.41 11.90
N LEU A 289 5.06 13.89 12.81
CA LEU A 289 5.39 14.26 14.18
C LEU A 289 4.43 13.49 15.08
N THR A 290 4.97 12.55 15.87
CA THR A 290 4.11 11.57 16.58
C THR A 290 3.47 12.15 17.85
N ASP A 291 4.01 13.27 18.34
CA ASP A 291 3.74 13.82 19.67
C ASP A 291 3.16 15.26 19.62
N ALA A 292 2.63 15.68 18.46
CA ALA A 292 2.06 17.02 18.23
C ALA A 292 0.51 16.96 18.23
N GLU A 293 -0.10 17.60 19.21
CA GLU A 293 -1.54 17.57 19.49
C GLU A 293 -2.15 18.99 19.31
N PRO A 294 -3.36 19.11 18.69
CA PRO A 294 -3.86 20.39 18.15
C PRO A 294 -4.44 21.37 19.19
N ASP A 295 -4.29 21.08 20.48
CA ASP A 295 -4.86 21.82 21.61
C ASP A 295 -3.95 21.81 22.86
N ASP A 296 -2.66 21.55 22.66
CA ASP A 296 -1.66 21.37 23.73
C ASP A 296 -0.87 22.64 24.11
N GLY A 297 -1.00 23.71 23.32
CA GLY A 297 -0.42 25.04 23.54
C GLY A 297 0.96 25.27 22.95
N TRP A 298 1.37 24.51 21.91
CA TRP A 298 2.70 24.55 21.30
C TRP A 298 2.70 24.33 19.77
N LEU A 299 3.84 24.62 19.13
CA LEU A 299 4.17 24.27 17.75
C LEU A 299 5.42 23.39 17.72
N ASP A 300 5.41 22.35 16.88
CA ASP A 300 6.54 21.47 16.64
C ASP A 300 7.28 21.81 15.34
N VAL A 301 8.54 22.24 15.49
CA VAL A 301 9.39 22.73 14.40
C VAL A 301 10.30 21.60 13.91
N ALA A 302 10.03 21.08 12.72
CA ALA A 302 10.80 20.03 12.08
C ALA A 302 11.84 20.60 11.09
N VAL A 303 13.12 20.36 11.37
CA VAL A 303 14.24 20.79 10.52
C VAL A 303 14.77 19.60 9.72
N LEU A 304 14.48 19.57 8.42
CA LEU A 304 14.83 18.47 7.54
C LEU A 304 16.21 18.71 6.92
N THR A 305 17.16 17.78 7.10
CA THR A 305 18.56 17.90 6.65
C THR A 305 19.07 16.83 5.65
N PRO A 306 18.25 16.17 4.79
CA PRO A 306 18.74 15.16 3.86
C PRO A 306 19.69 15.76 2.80
N ARG A 307 20.82 15.07 2.55
CA ARG A 307 21.89 15.54 1.66
C ARG A 307 21.98 14.78 0.34
N THR A 308 21.42 13.58 0.26
CA THR A 308 21.45 12.70 -0.92
C THR A 308 20.13 11.93 -1.06
N LEU A 309 19.87 11.34 -2.23
CA LEU A 309 18.69 10.50 -2.47
C LEU A 309 18.55 9.36 -1.44
N ARG A 310 19.68 8.77 -1.00
CA ARG A 310 19.69 7.75 0.09
C ARG A 310 19.19 8.30 1.42
N HIS A 311 19.40 9.58 1.74
CA HIS A 311 18.80 10.20 2.94
C HIS A 311 17.31 10.44 2.77
N TRP A 312 16.85 10.90 1.60
CA TRP A 312 15.42 11.06 1.31
C TRP A 312 14.66 9.73 1.41
N LEU A 313 15.19 8.67 0.80
CA LEU A 313 14.64 7.31 0.90
C LEU A 313 14.62 6.80 2.34
N ALA A 314 15.69 7.01 3.12
CA ALA A 314 15.73 6.61 4.53
C ALA A 314 14.76 7.42 5.42
N MET A 315 14.46 8.66 5.07
CA MET A 315 13.49 9.53 5.74
C MET A 315 12.06 9.05 5.48
N ALA A 316 11.68 8.89 4.21
CA ALA A 316 10.38 8.31 3.80
C ALA A 316 10.16 6.91 4.42
N TRP A 317 11.19 6.07 4.44
CA TRP A 317 11.13 4.74 5.06
C TRP A 317 10.91 4.76 6.58
N ALA A 318 11.42 5.77 7.29
CA ALA A 318 11.20 5.92 8.72
C ALA A 318 9.77 6.35 9.04
N LEU A 319 9.20 7.24 8.21
CA LEU A 319 7.81 7.68 8.27
C LEU A 319 6.84 6.53 7.98
N VAL A 320 7.04 5.79 6.89
CA VAL A 320 6.25 4.58 6.54
C VAL A 320 6.30 3.51 7.64
N ARG A 321 7.42 3.41 8.38
CA ARG A 321 7.57 2.51 9.52
C ARG A 321 7.11 3.08 10.87
N ARG A 322 6.48 4.26 10.89
CA ARG A 322 6.04 4.99 12.11
C ARG A 322 7.08 4.99 13.23
N ARG A 323 8.34 5.25 12.88
CA ARG A 323 9.44 5.34 13.87
C ARG A 323 9.43 6.73 14.51
N GLY A 324 9.27 6.80 15.84
CA GLY A 324 9.44 8.00 16.66
C GLY A 324 10.86 8.60 16.71
N SER A 325 11.67 8.36 15.68
CA SER A 325 12.90 9.10 15.38
C SER A 325 13.21 8.96 13.89
N VAL A 326 13.02 10.05 13.15
CA VAL A 326 13.21 10.11 11.69
C VAL A 326 14.66 10.53 11.40
N PRO A 327 15.45 9.74 10.64
CA PRO A 327 16.84 10.10 10.33
C PRO A 327 16.94 11.41 9.56
N ARG A 328 17.90 12.27 9.94
CA ARG A 328 18.13 13.62 9.37
C ARG A 328 17.01 14.65 9.65
N MET A 329 16.05 14.34 10.51
CA MET A 329 15.09 15.30 11.06
C MET A 329 15.51 15.69 12.48
N GLU A 330 15.57 16.98 12.77
CA GLU A 330 15.60 17.51 14.15
C GLU A 330 14.21 18.09 14.45
N VAL A 331 13.63 17.80 15.61
CA VAL A 331 12.30 18.30 16.03
C VAL A 331 12.46 19.13 17.29
N PHE A 332 11.79 20.29 17.35
CA PHE A 332 11.82 21.18 18.50
C PHE A 332 10.44 21.79 18.79
N ARG A 333 9.97 21.65 20.02
CA ARG A 333 8.72 22.24 20.49
C ARG A 333 8.92 23.65 21.05
N CYS A 334 8.09 24.61 20.65
CA CYS A 334 8.15 26.03 21.02
C CYS A 334 6.76 26.69 20.92
N ARG A 335 6.59 27.90 21.45
CA ARG A 335 5.37 28.71 21.25
C ARG A 335 5.54 29.77 20.17
N ARG A 336 6.76 30.29 20.02
CA ARG A 336 7.12 31.30 19.01
C ARG A 336 8.38 30.88 18.27
N VAL A 337 8.32 30.84 16.94
CA VAL A 337 9.48 30.53 16.09
C VAL A 337 9.77 31.63 15.09
N ARG A 338 11.06 31.95 14.91
CA ARG A 338 11.55 32.86 13.86
C ARG A 338 12.65 32.17 13.06
N ILE A 339 12.33 31.80 11.83
CA ILE A 339 13.26 31.23 10.86
C ILE A 339 13.73 32.36 9.94
N THR A 340 15.03 32.58 9.84
CA THR A 340 15.64 33.53 8.89
C THR A 340 16.56 32.78 7.94
N SER A 341 16.24 32.82 6.64
CA SER A 341 17.03 32.18 5.58
C SER A 341 18.03 33.15 4.93
N ASN A 342 19.18 32.64 4.49
CA ASN A 342 20.23 33.48 3.89
C ASN A 342 19.81 34.11 2.55
N ARG A 343 18.83 33.53 1.85
CA ARG A 343 18.25 33.97 0.56
C ARG A 343 16.71 33.83 0.62
N PRO A 344 15.92 34.51 -0.22
CA PRO A 344 14.48 34.27 -0.30
C PRO A 344 14.19 32.78 -0.54
N GLN A 345 13.11 32.27 0.05
CA GLN A 345 12.57 30.92 -0.16
C GLN A 345 11.06 31.02 -0.37
N PRO A 346 10.44 30.12 -1.15
CA PRO A 346 9.00 29.88 -1.06
C PRO A 346 8.58 29.59 0.39
N ARG A 347 7.35 30.01 0.72
CA ARG A 347 6.70 29.87 2.02
C ARG A 347 5.27 29.35 1.78
N GLU A 348 4.78 28.50 2.67
CA GLU A 348 3.40 27.97 2.59
C GLU A 348 2.71 27.99 3.96
N LEU A 349 1.38 28.04 3.95
CA LEU A 349 0.49 27.91 5.10
C LEU A 349 -0.64 26.96 4.68
N ASP A 350 -0.82 25.82 5.36
CA ASP A 350 -1.87 24.83 5.07
C ASP A 350 -2.07 24.53 3.57
N GLY A 351 -0.98 24.39 2.81
CA GLY A 351 -1.03 24.06 1.38
C GLY A 351 -1.34 25.22 0.43
N ASP A 352 -1.47 26.45 0.93
CA ASP A 352 -1.51 27.69 0.14
C ASP A 352 -0.15 28.42 0.20
N LEU A 353 0.23 29.06 -0.91
CA LEU A 353 1.50 29.78 -1.04
C LEU A 353 1.38 31.23 -0.57
N ILE A 354 2.33 31.68 0.25
CA ILE A 354 2.50 33.11 0.60
C ILE A 354 3.79 33.66 -0.04
N GLU A 355 3.91 34.99 -0.11
CA GLU A 355 5.03 35.65 -0.80
C GLU A 355 6.41 35.08 -0.42
N PRO A 356 7.30 34.78 -1.39
CA PRO A 356 8.63 34.21 -1.13
C PRO A 356 9.52 35.08 -0.22
N GLY A 357 9.65 34.68 1.04
CA GLY A 357 10.27 35.49 2.09
C GLY A 357 11.70 35.06 2.46
N ARG A 358 12.44 35.99 3.09
CA ARG A 358 13.69 35.66 3.84
C ARG A 358 13.44 35.29 5.30
N GLN A 359 12.21 35.50 5.79
CA GLN A 359 11.81 35.20 7.17
C GLN A 359 10.47 34.44 7.16
N LEU A 360 10.30 33.56 8.13
CA LEU A 360 9.02 33.02 8.57
C LEU A 360 8.92 33.24 10.08
N ARG A 361 7.81 33.83 10.54
CA ARG A 361 7.54 34.12 11.95
C ARG A 361 6.21 33.47 12.29
N ALA A 362 6.23 32.41 13.08
CA ALA A 362 5.02 31.73 13.51
C ALA A 362 4.89 31.79 15.04
N GLU A 363 3.66 31.95 15.52
CA GLU A 363 3.33 31.99 16.95
C GLU A 363 1.99 31.28 17.21
N ILE A 364 1.94 30.48 18.27
CA ILE A 364 0.73 29.73 18.63
C ILE A 364 -0.30 30.63 19.30
N ARG A 365 -1.56 30.54 18.87
CA ARG A 365 -2.74 31.09 19.54
C ARG A 365 -3.46 29.91 20.20
N PRO A 366 -3.24 29.64 21.50
CA PRO A 366 -3.84 28.50 22.15
C PRO A 366 -5.36 28.68 22.27
N ARG A 367 -6.12 27.62 22.02
CA ARG A 367 -7.59 27.54 22.14
C ARG A 367 -8.33 28.68 21.43
N ALA A 368 -7.84 29.06 20.25
CA ALA A 368 -8.25 30.26 19.54
C ALA A 368 -9.36 30.03 18.49
N LEU A 369 -9.73 28.78 18.21
CA LEU A 369 -10.81 28.41 17.28
C LEU A 369 -11.71 27.35 17.93
N TRP A 370 -13.01 27.59 17.97
CA TRP A 370 -14.01 26.54 18.23
C TRP A 370 -14.31 25.77 16.94
N LEU A 371 -14.30 24.44 16.99
CA LEU A 371 -14.65 23.57 15.87
C LEU A 371 -15.70 22.53 16.30
N CYS A 372 -16.67 22.26 15.44
CA CYS A 372 -17.59 21.13 15.58
C CYS A 372 -16.87 19.80 15.28
N VAL A 373 -17.04 18.82 16.15
CA VAL A 373 -16.42 17.48 16.07
C VAL A 373 -17.40 16.43 16.57
N PRO A 374 -17.35 15.17 16.08
CA PRO A 374 -18.25 14.12 16.55
C PRO A 374 -18.16 13.97 18.07
N GLN A 375 -19.29 13.75 18.75
CA GLN A 375 -19.23 13.38 20.15
C GLN A 375 -18.59 11.98 20.31
N PRO A 376 -17.72 11.76 21.31
CA PRO A 376 -17.33 10.40 21.66
C PRO A 376 -18.55 9.68 22.26
N GLU A 377 -19.04 8.65 21.56
CA GLU A 377 -20.06 7.73 22.06
C GLU A 377 -19.73 7.32 23.52
N GLU A 378 -20.66 7.56 24.45
CA GLU A 378 -20.44 7.24 25.87
C GLU A 378 -20.13 5.76 26.02
N ALA A 379 -18.86 5.44 26.29
CA ALA A 379 -18.42 4.07 26.44
C ALA A 379 -19.25 3.39 27.54
N PRO A 380 -20.06 2.35 27.21
CA PRO A 380 -21.12 1.88 28.09
C PRO A 380 -20.53 1.48 29.44
N THR A 381 -21.04 2.12 30.50
CA THR A 381 -20.48 2.04 31.85
C THR A 381 -20.38 0.58 32.27
N SER A 382 -19.13 0.09 32.39
CA SER A 382 -18.88 -1.35 32.52
C SER A 382 -19.64 -1.93 33.72
N PRO A 383 -20.58 -2.87 33.50
CA PRO A 383 -21.33 -3.47 34.59
C PRO A 383 -20.35 -4.14 35.55
N SER A 384 -20.64 -4.02 36.85
CA SER A 384 -19.73 -4.42 37.93
C SER A 384 -19.32 -5.89 37.83
N THR A 385 -18.02 -6.13 38.03
CA THR A 385 -17.38 -7.45 37.84
C THR A 385 -18.15 -8.58 38.54
N PRO A 386 -18.81 -9.50 37.82
CA PRO A 386 -19.48 -10.62 38.45
C PRO A 386 -18.44 -11.59 39.03
N THR A 387 -18.57 -11.89 40.32
CA THR A 387 -17.66 -12.79 41.04
C THR A 387 -17.76 -14.20 40.44
N PRO A 388 -16.64 -14.90 40.16
CA PRO A 388 -16.68 -16.20 39.51
C PRO A 388 -17.30 -17.28 40.41
N ARG A 389 -18.54 -17.67 40.10
CA ARG A 389 -19.20 -18.89 40.60
C ARG A 389 -19.85 -19.63 39.43
N GLY A 390 -19.84 -20.96 39.50
CA GLY A 390 -20.57 -21.83 38.58
C GLY A 390 -19.81 -22.18 37.30
N SER A 391 -19.50 -23.47 37.15
CA SER A 391 -19.01 -24.06 35.91
C SER A 391 -20.13 -24.11 34.86
N GLY A 392 -20.05 -23.27 33.83
CA GLY A 392 -20.93 -23.34 32.65
C GLY A 392 -20.12 -23.08 31.39
N ALA A 393 -20.01 -24.09 30.52
CA ALA A 393 -19.18 -24.04 29.31
C ALA A 393 -19.81 -23.13 28.24
N ARG A 394 -19.55 -21.81 28.32
CA ARG A 394 -19.97 -20.85 27.30
C ARG A 394 -19.17 -21.06 26.01
N ASN A 395 -19.89 -21.25 24.92
CA ASN A 395 -19.37 -21.73 23.65
C ASN A 395 -18.80 -20.56 22.81
N TRP A 396 -17.47 -20.39 22.80
CA TRP A 396 -16.77 -19.26 22.16
C TRP A 396 -16.73 -19.27 20.62
N SER A 397 -17.53 -20.12 19.97
CA SER A 397 -17.37 -20.56 18.57
C SER A 397 -18.04 -19.70 17.49
N ARG A 398 -18.79 -18.64 17.84
CA ARG A 398 -19.42 -17.73 16.85
C ARG A 398 -18.96 -16.29 17.03
N ARG A 399 -17.85 -15.95 16.37
CA ARG A 399 -17.67 -14.61 15.79
C ARG A 399 -18.34 -14.62 14.40
N PRO A 400 -18.95 -13.52 13.94
CA PRO A 400 -19.42 -13.44 12.56
C PRO A 400 -18.23 -13.64 11.61
N ALA A 401 -18.42 -14.44 10.56
CA ALA A 401 -17.39 -14.66 9.56
C ALA A 401 -17.26 -13.40 8.69
N VAL A 402 -16.05 -12.87 8.57
CA VAL A 402 -15.76 -11.64 7.79
C VAL A 402 -15.28 -11.99 6.36
N SER A 403 -15.27 -13.28 6.02
CA SER A 403 -15.06 -13.79 4.67
C SER A 403 -16.17 -14.77 4.28
N SER A 404 -16.62 -14.66 3.03
CA SER A 404 -17.48 -15.63 2.33
C SER A 404 -16.85 -17.02 2.18
N THR A 405 -15.52 -17.11 2.25
CA THR A 405 -14.75 -18.32 1.91
C THR A 405 -14.17 -18.94 3.17
N ARG A 406 -14.55 -20.19 3.45
CA ARG A 406 -14.15 -20.87 4.68
C ARG A 406 -12.64 -21.09 4.72
N MET A 407 -12.02 -20.61 5.80
CA MET A 407 -10.56 -20.59 5.95
C MET A 407 -9.96 -22.01 5.93
N VAL A 408 -8.89 -22.21 5.16
CA VAL A 408 -8.16 -23.48 5.13
C VAL A 408 -7.07 -23.48 6.22
N PRO A 409 -7.11 -24.39 7.22
CA PRO A 409 -6.11 -24.45 8.28
C PRO A 409 -4.68 -24.68 7.76
N GLU A 410 -3.64 -24.19 8.43
CA GLU A 410 -2.24 -24.54 8.08
C GLU A 410 -1.97 -26.02 8.39
N THR A 411 -1.78 -26.85 7.34
CA THR A 411 -1.56 -28.28 7.51
C THR A 411 -0.12 -28.63 7.83
N ARG A 412 0.07 -29.53 8.80
CA ARG A 412 1.24 -30.39 8.95
C ARG A 412 0.77 -31.80 9.29
N LEU A 413 1.58 -32.80 8.96
CA LEU A 413 1.43 -34.13 9.54
C LEU A 413 1.85 -34.09 11.03
N MET A 414 1.41 -35.06 11.85
CA MET A 414 1.77 -35.10 13.28
C MET A 414 3.27 -35.35 13.52
N SER A 415 4.00 -35.75 12.48
CA SER A 415 5.46 -35.86 12.38
C SER A 415 6.17 -34.53 12.06
N ASP A 416 5.42 -33.41 11.97
CA ASP A 416 5.86 -32.08 11.52
C ASP A 416 6.24 -32.01 10.01
N GLU A 417 6.01 -33.10 9.26
CA GLU A 417 6.25 -33.23 7.82
C GLU A 417 5.19 -32.49 6.97
N GLU A 418 5.60 -32.03 5.77
CA GLU A 418 4.71 -31.41 4.78
C GLU A 418 3.91 -32.48 3.99
N LEU A 419 2.67 -32.18 3.60
CA LEU A 419 1.83 -33.11 2.83
C LEU A 419 2.46 -33.47 1.47
N SER A 420 2.35 -34.75 1.08
CA SER A 420 3.01 -35.37 -0.08
C SER A 420 2.11 -35.55 -1.31
N ALA A 421 2.68 -35.99 -2.44
CA ALA A 421 1.89 -36.39 -3.61
C ALA A 421 1.02 -37.63 -3.34
N ASP A 422 1.50 -38.57 -2.52
CA ASP A 422 0.74 -39.78 -2.17
C ASP A 422 -0.47 -39.43 -1.30
N ASP A 423 -0.31 -38.48 -0.37
CA ASP A 423 -1.43 -37.93 0.40
C ASP A 423 -2.48 -37.26 -0.47
N ALA A 424 -2.06 -36.50 -1.48
CA ALA A 424 -2.96 -35.86 -2.45
C ALA A 424 -3.74 -36.92 -3.24
N TRP A 425 -3.05 -37.93 -3.76
CA TRP A 425 -3.65 -39.03 -4.53
C TRP A 425 -4.62 -39.89 -3.71
N HIS A 426 -4.26 -40.23 -2.46
CA HIS A 426 -5.16 -40.92 -1.54
C HIS A 426 -6.40 -40.10 -1.17
N THR A 427 -6.26 -38.78 -1.01
CA THR A 427 -7.39 -37.88 -0.72
C THR A 427 -8.33 -37.79 -1.94
N LEU A 428 -7.77 -37.58 -3.13
CA LEU A 428 -8.50 -37.52 -4.40
C LEU A 428 -9.30 -38.81 -4.68
N ARG A 429 -8.68 -39.98 -4.46
CA ARG A 429 -9.33 -41.29 -4.63
C ARG A 429 -10.43 -41.58 -3.60
N ARG A 430 -10.37 -41.02 -2.39
CA ARG A 430 -11.38 -41.22 -1.34
C ARG A 430 -12.60 -40.30 -1.50
N GLN A 431 -12.38 -39.02 -1.81
CA GLN A 431 -13.47 -38.02 -1.91
C GLN A 431 -14.14 -37.97 -3.30
N GLY A 432 -13.46 -38.48 -4.34
CA GLY A 432 -13.95 -38.47 -5.71
C GLY A 432 -13.69 -37.14 -6.42
N GLY A 433 -13.07 -37.21 -7.60
CA GLY A 433 -12.60 -36.01 -8.33
C GLY A 433 -13.70 -35.02 -8.72
N TRP A 434 -14.94 -35.47 -8.97
CA TRP A 434 -16.05 -34.60 -9.31
C TRP A 434 -16.54 -33.75 -8.13
N CYS A 435 -16.61 -34.33 -6.92
CA CYS A 435 -16.99 -33.56 -5.73
C CYS A 435 -15.95 -32.48 -5.44
N LEU A 436 -14.66 -32.87 -5.46
CA LEU A 436 -13.54 -31.93 -5.33
C LEU A 436 -13.61 -30.79 -6.38
N LEU A 437 -13.86 -31.10 -7.65
CA LEU A 437 -13.92 -30.09 -8.71
C LEU A 437 -15.10 -29.13 -8.53
N ARG A 438 -16.29 -29.65 -8.16
CA ARG A 438 -17.47 -28.84 -7.82
C ARG A 438 -17.18 -27.91 -6.65
N ASP A 439 -16.63 -28.44 -5.57
CA ASP A 439 -16.42 -27.69 -4.34
C ASP A 439 -15.26 -26.67 -4.49
N ALA A 440 -14.25 -27.01 -5.29
CA ALA A 440 -13.21 -26.08 -5.73
C ALA A 440 -13.79 -24.93 -6.58
N PHE A 441 -14.75 -25.19 -7.46
CA PHE A 441 -15.44 -24.14 -8.22
C PHE A 441 -16.29 -23.24 -7.31
N VAL A 442 -16.95 -23.80 -6.29
CA VAL A 442 -17.67 -23.01 -5.26
C VAL A 442 -16.69 -22.13 -4.48
N ARG A 443 -15.56 -22.69 -4.01
CA ARG A 443 -14.47 -21.94 -3.34
C ARG A 443 -13.88 -20.84 -4.23
N PHE A 444 -13.69 -21.11 -5.53
CA PHE A 444 -13.24 -20.12 -6.51
C PHE A 444 -14.27 -18.99 -6.68
N ARG A 445 -15.58 -19.31 -6.77
CA ARG A 445 -16.64 -18.31 -6.93
C ARG A 445 -16.77 -17.39 -5.70
N TYR A 446 -16.81 -17.95 -4.50
CA TYR A 446 -16.94 -17.17 -3.26
C TYR A 446 -15.63 -16.47 -2.85
N GLY A 447 -14.46 -16.99 -3.27
CA GLY A 447 -13.14 -16.38 -3.04
C GLY A 447 -12.78 -15.26 -4.02
N ASP A 448 -13.78 -14.56 -4.57
CA ASP A 448 -13.64 -13.47 -5.55
C ASP A 448 -12.86 -13.85 -6.84
N GLY A 449 -12.79 -15.14 -7.18
CA GLY A 449 -11.90 -15.67 -8.22
C GLY A 449 -12.09 -15.03 -9.60
N PHE A 450 -13.33 -14.77 -10.02
CA PHE A 450 -13.63 -14.04 -11.26
C PHE A 450 -13.22 -12.56 -11.22
N SER A 451 -13.28 -11.91 -10.06
CA SER A 451 -12.83 -10.52 -9.89
C SER A 451 -11.31 -10.43 -9.89
N HIS A 452 -10.63 -11.38 -9.24
CA HIS A 452 -9.17 -11.50 -9.29
C HIS A 452 -8.65 -11.89 -10.68
N ALA A 453 -9.36 -12.75 -11.42
CA ALA A 453 -9.03 -13.10 -12.80
C ALA A 453 -9.11 -11.90 -13.75
N ARG A 454 -10.21 -11.12 -13.71
CA ARG A 454 -10.36 -9.89 -14.52
C ARG A 454 -9.26 -8.86 -14.23
N ALA A 455 -8.95 -8.65 -12.95
CA ALA A 455 -7.88 -7.74 -12.54
C ALA A 455 -6.47 -8.25 -12.91
N LEU A 456 -6.26 -9.57 -12.96
CA LEU A 456 -5.03 -10.16 -13.49
C LEU A 456 -4.94 -9.98 -15.01
N ALA A 457 -6.06 -10.14 -15.73
CA ALA A 457 -6.13 -9.96 -17.18
C ALA A 457 -5.69 -8.55 -17.60
N PHE A 458 -6.25 -7.53 -16.95
CA PHE A 458 -5.88 -6.13 -17.15
C PHE A 458 -4.38 -5.90 -16.89
N GLN A 459 -3.85 -6.45 -15.80
CA GLN A 459 -2.43 -6.31 -15.45
C GLN A 459 -1.49 -7.01 -16.45
N LEU A 460 -1.90 -8.16 -17.00
CA LEU A 460 -1.16 -8.87 -18.05
C LEU A 460 -1.18 -8.08 -19.37
N CYS A 461 -2.32 -7.49 -19.75
CA CYS A 461 -2.41 -6.66 -20.95
C CYS A 461 -1.54 -5.40 -20.84
N LEU A 462 -1.55 -4.72 -19.68
CA LEU A 462 -0.66 -3.59 -19.42
C LEU A 462 0.83 -3.97 -19.42
N ALA A 463 1.18 -5.22 -19.08
CA ALA A 463 2.56 -5.68 -19.08
C ALA A 463 3.15 -5.85 -20.49
N VAL A 464 2.32 -6.03 -21.52
CA VAL A 464 2.79 -6.23 -22.91
C VAL A 464 3.61 -5.03 -23.40
N VAL A 465 3.17 -3.80 -23.15
CA VAL A 465 3.86 -2.59 -23.66
C VAL A 465 5.30 -2.46 -23.13
N PRO A 466 5.57 -2.55 -21.79
CA PRO A 466 6.94 -2.67 -21.27
C PRO A 466 7.77 -3.80 -21.89
N PHE A 467 7.19 -4.98 -22.11
CA PHE A 467 7.92 -6.10 -22.71
C PHE A 467 8.24 -5.88 -24.19
N MET A 468 7.35 -5.25 -24.96
CA MET A 468 7.64 -4.86 -26.34
C MET A 468 8.74 -3.80 -26.41
N ILE A 469 8.72 -2.79 -25.54
CA ILE A 469 9.80 -1.78 -25.45
C ILE A 469 11.14 -2.44 -25.09
N ALA A 470 11.15 -3.33 -24.10
CA ALA A 470 12.35 -4.08 -23.71
C ALA A 470 12.89 -4.93 -24.87
N PHE A 471 11.97 -5.57 -25.60
CA PHE A 471 12.28 -6.48 -26.69
C PHE A 471 12.79 -5.74 -27.94
N THR A 472 12.20 -4.61 -28.30
CA THR A 472 12.72 -3.71 -29.35
C THR A 472 14.14 -3.28 -29.02
N GLY A 473 14.39 -2.82 -27.79
CA GLY A 473 15.74 -2.47 -27.35
C GLY A 473 16.72 -3.64 -27.44
N LEU A 474 16.29 -4.87 -27.11
CA LEU A 474 17.09 -6.08 -27.24
C LEU A 474 17.44 -6.43 -28.69
N ILE A 475 16.55 -6.19 -29.67
CA ILE A 475 16.89 -6.37 -31.09
C ILE A 475 17.97 -5.36 -31.51
N THR A 476 17.81 -4.09 -31.16
CA THR A 476 18.79 -3.04 -31.52
C THR A 476 20.15 -3.30 -30.85
N ASP A 477 20.16 -3.70 -29.57
CA ASP A 477 21.36 -4.02 -28.78
C ASP A 477 22.10 -5.28 -29.27
N LEU A 478 21.38 -6.30 -29.77
CA LEU A 478 21.97 -7.49 -30.41
C LEU A 478 22.39 -7.28 -31.88
N GLY A 479 22.04 -6.14 -32.48
CA GLY A 479 22.41 -5.76 -33.83
C GLY A 479 22.00 -6.76 -34.94
N ALA A 480 22.73 -6.69 -36.06
CA ALA A 480 22.47 -7.51 -37.25
C ALA A 480 23.10 -8.92 -37.18
N ASP A 481 23.60 -9.35 -36.03
CA ASP A 481 24.26 -10.64 -35.82
C ASP A 481 23.29 -11.83 -35.89
N GLU A 482 23.84 -13.05 -36.03
CA GLU A 482 23.08 -14.30 -36.09
C GLU A 482 22.10 -14.47 -34.91
N GLY A 483 22.49 -14.02 -33.70
CA GLY A 483 21.64 -14.01 -32.52
C GLY A 483 20.46 -13.02 -32.63
N GLY A 484 20.71 -11.77 -33.06
CA GLY A 484 19.68 -10.75 -33.25
C GLY A 484 18.61 -11.19 -34.27
N ARG A 485 19.03 -11.86 -35.35
CA ARG A 485 18.12 -12.41 -36.37
C ARG A 485 17.21 -13.53 -35.84
N VAL A 486 17.75 -14.42 -35.01
CA VAL A 486 16.94 -15.47 -34.35
C VAL A 486 15.89 -14.86 -33.42
N VAL A 487 16.25 -13.80 -32.71
CA VAL A 487 15.33 -13.05 -31.83
C VAL A 487 14.25 -12.33 -32.66
N ALA A 488 14.62 -11.63 -33.72
CA ALA A 488 13.69 -10.93 -34.62
C ALA A 488 12.69 -11.87 -35.32
N ASP A 489 13.17 -12.95 -35.95
CA ASP A 489 12.34 -13.99 -36.58
C ASP A 489 11.29 -14.54 -35.60
N THR A 490 11.69 -14.75 -34.34
CA THR A 490 10.82 -15.32 -33.31
C THR A 490 9.67 -14.38 -32.96
N VAL A 491 9.86 -13.05 -32.93
CA VAL A 491 8.77 -12.10 -32.62
C VAL A 491 7.95 -11.69 -33.84
N LEU A 492 8.50 -11.65 -35.05
CA LEU A 492 7.68 -11.55 -36.26
C LEU A 492 6.67 -12.70 -36.33
N ALA A 493 7.08 -13.93 -35.98
CA ALA A 493 6.18 -15.08 -35.86
C ALA A 493 5.19 -15.01 -34.69
N LEU A 494 5.43 -14.19 -33.66
CA LEU A 494 4.55 -14.01 -32.49
C LEU A 494 3.55 -12.84 -32.65
N THR A 495 3.79 -11.89 -33.56
CA THR A 495 3.06 -10.61 -33.59
C THR A 495 2.59 -10.19 -35.00
N PRO A 496 1.84 -11.05 -35.71
CA PRO A 496 1.45 -10.81 -37.10
C PRO A 496 0.51 -9.60 -37.29
N GLY A 497 0.65 -8.93 -38.43
CA GLY A 497 -0.38 -8.06 -39.04
C GLY A 497 -0.40 -6.58 -38.66
N GLN A 498 0.20 -6.14 -37.54
CA GLN A 498 0.37 -4.70 -37.24
C GLN A 498 1.74 -4.33 -36.66
N SER A 499 2.41 -5.23 -35.93
CA SER A 499 3.77 -4.97 -35.47
C SER A 499 4.82 -5.13 -36.56
N GLU A 500 4.52 -5.83 -37.66
CA GLU A 500 5.43 -6.02 -38.79
C GLU A 500 5.93 -4.69 -39.38
N GLN A 501 5.04 -3.71 -39.59
CA GLN A 501 5.43 -2.39 -40.12
C GLN A 501 6.33 -1.63 -39.13
N VAL A 502 5.95 -1.56 -37.87
CA VAL A 502 6.72 -0.86 -36.82
C VAL A 502 8.10 -1.52 -36.62
N VAL A 503 8.16 -2.86 -36.62
CA VAL A 503 9.41 -3.62 -36.48
C VAL A 503 10.29 -3.49 -37.74
N GLN A 504 9.71 -3.48 -38.94
CA GLN A 504 10.47 -3.23 -40.17
C GLN A 504 11.01 -1.80 -40.24
N GLU A 505 10.22 -0.80 -39.84
CA GLU A 505 10.65 0.60 -39.77
C GLU A 505 11.82 0.79 -38.79
N LEU A 506 11.73 0.18 -37.59
CA LEU A 506 12.83 0.13 -36.62
C LEU A 506 14.08 -0.62 -37.11
N LEU A 507 13.91 -1.72 -37.86
CA LEU A 507 15.02 -2.48 -38.46
C LEU A 507 15.70 -1.72 -39.62
N VAL A 508 14.98 -0.86 -40.32
CA VAL A 508 15.51 -0.06 -41.44
C VAL A 508 16.24 1.19 -40.96
N ASP A 509 15.76 1.86 -39.90
CA ASP A 509 16.37 3.10 -39.37
C ASP A 509 17.52 2.84 -38.35
N SER A 510 17.94 1.58 -38.20
CA SER A 510 18.91 1.12 -37.18
C SER A 510 20.36 1.61 -37.36
N GLU A 511 20.72 2.31 -38.44
CA GLU A 511 22.08 2.84 -38.64
C GLU A 511 22.43 4.06 -37.76
N ARG A 512 21.54 4.54 -36.87
CA ARG A 512 21.69 5.87 -36.26
C ARG A 512 21.61 6.05 -34.75
N THR A 513 21.35 5.03 -33.92
CA THR A 513 21.53 5.19 -32.46
C THR A 513 21.61 3.87 -31.67
N GLU A 514 22.83 3.46 -31.31
CA GLU A 514 23.05 2.41 -30.30
C GLU A 514 22.49 2.84 -28.92
N ASP A 515 22.73 4.10 -28.51
CA ASP A 515 22.22 4.69 -27.26
C ASP A 515 20.69 4.55 -27.10
N ALA A 516 19.93 4.58 -28.20
CA ALA A 516 18.47 4.44 -28.15
C ALA A 516 18.03 2.99 -27.87
N GLY A 517 18.80 2.00 -28.35
CA GLY A 517 18.61 0.59 -28.06
C GLY A 517 18.79 0.29 -26.56
N GLU A 518 19.91 0.72 -25.98
CA GLU A 518 20.18 0.54 -24.54
C GLU A 518 19.11 1.26 -23.68
N LEU A 519 18.72 2.48 -24.05
CA LEU A 519 17.68 3.23 -23.34
C LEU A 519 16.30 2.57 -23.44
N ALA A 520 15.93 2.01 -24.59
CA ALA A 520 14.69 1.24 -24.74
C ALA A 520 14.73 -0.06 -23.93
N LEU A 521 15.82 -0.83 -24.02
CA LEU A 521 16.02 -2.08 -23.29
C LEU A 521 15.93 -1.85 -21.76
N THR A 522 16.68 -0.89 -21.24
CA THR A 522 16.73 -0.58 -19.81
C THR A 522 15.40 -0.03 -19.27
N LEU A 523 14.72 0.86 -20.02
CA LEU A 523 13.41 1.39 -19.64
C LEU A 523 12.33 0.30 -19.68
N GLY A 524 12.32 -0.53 -20.71
CA GLY A 524 11.40 -1.65 -20.87
C GLY A 524 11.57 -2.72 -19.79
N LEU A 525 12.81 -3.12 -19.48
CA LEU A 525 13.10 -4.07 -18.40
C LEU A 525 12.69 -3.52 -17.02
N LEU A 526 12.96 -2.24 -16.75
CA LEU A 526 12.60 -1.61 -15.47
C LEU A 526 11.08 -1.51 -15.32
N THR A 527 10.37 -1.05 -16.35
CA THR A 527 8.90 -0.95 -16.34
C THR A 527 8.22 -2.33 -16.36
N GLY A 528 8.81 -3.32 -17.05
CA GLY A 528 8.37 -4.71 -17.08
C GLY A 528 8.53 -5.40 -15.72
N LEU A 529 9.62 -5.15 -15.00
CA LEU A 529 9.80 -5.64 -13.63
C LEU A 529 8.77 -5.03 -12.66
N VAL A 530 8.39 -3.77 -12.85
CA VAL A 530 7.28 -3.14 -12.10
C VAL A 530 5.94 -3.79 -12.46
N ALA A 531 5.65 -4.00 -13.74
CA ALA A 531 4.43 -4.66 -14.21
C ALA A 531 4.31 -6.08 -13.65
N LEU A 532 5.36 -6.91 -13.75
CA LEU A 532 5.41 -8.25 -13.13
C LEU A 532 5.25 -8.17 -11.60
N THR A 533 5.88 -7.21 -10.93
CA THR A 533 5.74 -7.02 -9.48
C THR A 533 4.27 -6.73 -9.10
N MET A 534 3.54 -5.95 -9.90
CA MET A 534 2.11 -5.72 -9.72
C MET A 534 1.29 -6.99 -10.01
N THR A 535 1.61 -7.75 -11.07
CA THR A 535 1.00 -9.06 -11.38
C THR A 535 1.13 -10.03 -10.20
N MET A 536 2.33 -10.19 -9.64
CA MET A 536 2.56 -11.08 -8.51
C MET A 536 1.88 -10.58 -7.22
N ALA A 537 1.79 -9.27 -7.02
CA ALA A 537 1.04 -8.67 -5.91
C ALA A 537 -0.50 -8.80 -6.07
N GLN A 538 -0.99 -9.03 -7.29
CA GLN A 538 -2.39 -9.38 -7.56
C GLN A 538 -2.65 -10.88 -7.38
N ILE A 539 -1.71 -11.74 -7.75
CA ILE A 539 -1.78 -13.19 -7.48
C ILE A 539 -1.79 -13.44 -5.96
N GLU A 540 -0.98 -12.73 -5.16
CA GLU A 540 -1.07 -12.80 -3.69
C GLU A 540 -2.49 -12.45 -3.18
N ARG A 541 -3.16 -11.43 -3.75
CA ARG A 541 -4.52 -11.06 -3.32
C ARG A 541 -5.55 -12.15 -3.58
N GLY A 542 -5.62 -12.65 -4.81
CA GLY A 542 -6.56 -13.73 -5.15
C GLY A 542 -6.26 -15.03 -4.40
N ALA A 543 -4.98 -15.33 -4.20
CA ALA A 543 -4.55 -16.46 -3.39
C ALA A 543 -4.98 -16.33 -1.93
N ASN A 544 -4.80 -15.16 -1.32
CA ASN A 544 -5.26 -14.87 0.04
C ASN A 544 -6.78 -15.12 0.16
N ARG A 545 -7.59 -14.60 -0.77
CA ARG A 545 -9.06 -14.73 -0.73
C ARG A 545 -9.56 -16.16 -0.90
N ILE A 546 -9.02 -16.93 -1.85
CA ILE A 546 -9.36 -18.34 -2.09
C ILE A 546 -9.05 -19.24 -0.87
N TYR A 547 -8.04 -18.88 -0.07
CA TYR A 547 -7.70 -19.56 1.18
C TYR A 547 -8.46 -19.06 2.43
N GLY A 548 -9.36 -18.07 2.29
CA GLY A 548 -10.07 -17.45 3.42
C GLY A 548 -9.21 -16.52 4.27
N VAL A 549 -8.17 -15.90 3.68
CA VAL A 549 -7.26 -14.94 4.34
C VAL A 549 -7.60 -13.52 3.89
N GLU A 550 -8.22 -12.73 4.76
CA GLU A 550 -8.69 -11.38 4.41
C GLU A 550 -7.56 -10.35 4.25
N ARG A 551 -6.51 -10.42 5.09
CA ARG A 551 -5.51 -9.36 5.22
C ARG A 551 -4.20 -9.67 4.48
N ASP A 552 -3.92 -8.89 3.44
CA ASP A 552 -2.65 -8.84 2.72
C ASP A 552 -1.42 -8.61 3.64
N ARG A 553 -0.23 -8.98 3.15
CA ARG A 553 1.04 -8.59 3.78
C ARG A 553 1.18 -7.05 3.76
N PRO A 554 1.86 -6.42 4.74
CA PRO A 554 2.11 -4.97 4.73
C PRO A 554 2.76 -4.54 3.41
N ALA A 555 2.25 -3.47 2.78
CA ALA A 555 2.50 -3.15 1.36
C ALA A 555 3.97 -3.27 0.92
N LEU A 556 4.90 -2.75 1.71
CA LEU A 556 6.34 -2.89 1.48
C LEU A 556 6.80 -4.36 1.33
N TRP A 557 6.44 -5.22 2.29
CA TRP A 557 6.83 -6.62 2.30
C TRP A 557 6.08 -7.43 1.24
N LYS A 558 4.85 -7.02 0.92
CA LYS A 558 4.07 -7.55 -0.21
C LYS A 558 4.81 -7.33 -1.52
N TYR A 559 5.08 -6.07 -1.88
CA TYR A 559 5.74 -5.75 -3.15
C TYR A 559 7.17 -6.28 -3.23
N LEU A 560 7.96 -6.22 -2.15
CA LEU A 560 9.31 -6.81 -2.15
C LEU A 560 9.29 -8.33 -2.44
N ARG A 561 8.33 -9.07 -1.85
CA ARG A 561 8.15 -10.51 -2.14
C ARG A 561 7.58 -10.74 -3.55
N ALA A 562 6.70 -9.86 -4.03
CA ALA A 562 6.16 -9.92 -5.37
C ALA A 562 7.25 -9.71 -6.44
N THR A 563 8.23 -8.83 -6.22
CA THR A 563 9.42 -8.70 -7.09
C THR A 563 10.30 -9.95 -7.06
N VAL A 564 10.50 -10.58 -5.90
CA VAL A 564 11.22 -11.87 -5.84
C VAL A 564 10.48 -12.95 -6.62
N LEU A 565 9.15 -13.02 -6.51
CA LEU A 565 8.32 -13.99 -7.27
C LEU A 565 8.27 -13.68 -8.77
N ALA A 566 8.35 -12.42 -9.17
CA ALA A 566 8.49 -12.02 -10.57
C ALA A 566 9.77 -12.61 -11.19
N LEU A 567 10.87 -12.66 -10.41
CA LEU A 567 12.13 -13.26 -10.85
C LEU A 567 12.12 -14.80 -10.74
N THR A 568 11.67 -15.38 -9.62
CA THR A 568 11.79 -16.83 -9.39
C THR A 568 10.69 -17.69 -10.02
N ALA A 569 9.50 -17.14 -10.26
CA ALA A 569 8.39 -17.84 -10.91
C ALA A 569 7.95 -17.16 -12.22
N GLY A 570 8.01 -15.83 -12.30
CA GLY A 570 7.69 -15.08 -13.52
C GLY A 570 8.63 -15.37 -14.69
N VAL A 571 9.96 -15.46 -14.46
CA VAL A 571 10.93 -15.77 -15.54
C VAL A 571 10.75 -17.20 -16.07
N PRO A 572 10.62 -18.27 -15.24
CA PRO A 572 10.27 -19.60 -15.75
C PRO A 572 8.92 -19.65 -16.48
N ALA A 573 7.90 -18.90 -16.02
CA ALA A 573 6.62 -18.83 -16.72
C ALA A 573 6.75 -18.18 -18.11
N LEU A 574 7.49 -17.07 -18.20
CA LEU A 574 7.75 -16.36 -19.47
C LEU A 574 8.58 -17.23 -20.42
N ALA A 575 9.65 -17.88 -19.93
CA ALA A 575 10.45 -18.82 -20.73
C ALA A 575 9.61 -20.01 -21.23
N GLY A 576 8.81 -20.64 -20.36
CA GLY A 576 7.90 -21.71 -20.73
C GLY A 576 6.89 -21.28 -21.81
N PHE A 577 6.32 -20.09 -21.69
CA PHE A 577 5.40 -19.51 -22.68
C PHE A 577 6.09 -19.20 -24.02
N LEU A 578 7.28 -18.58 -24.02
CA LEU A 578 8.03 -18.27 -25.24
C LEU A 578 8.46 -19.55 -25.98
N ILE A 579 8.85 -20.60 -25.24
CA ILE A 579 9.17 -21.92 -25.82
C ILE A 579 7.90 -22.60 -26.38
N LEU A 580 6.72 -22.37 -25.78
CA LEU A 580 5.45 -22.93 -26.27
C LEU A 580 5.06 -22.32 -27.63
N VAL A 581 5.03 -20.99 -27.71
CA VAL A 581 4.46 -20.26 -28.85
C VAL A 581 5.52 -19.93 -29.90
N GLY A 582 6.66 -19.36 -29.49
CA GLY A 582 7.75 -18.97 -30.39
C GLY A 582 8.77 -20.07 -30.68
N GLY A 583 8.79 -21.15 -29.88
CA GLY A 583 9.84 -22.17 -29.94
C GLY A 583 10.02 -22.85 -31.32
N GLY A 584 8.96 -23.00 -32.11
CA GLY A 584 9.05 -23.52 -33.48
C GLY A 584 9.75 -22.54 -34.43
N ALA A 585 9.37 -21.25 -34.39
CA ALA A 585 10.00 -20.20 -35.19
C ALA A 585 11.47 -20.00 -34.81
N MET A 586 11.77 -20.02 -33.50
CA MET A 586 13.14 -20.01 -32.98
C MET A 586 13.94 -21.21 -33.49
N GLY A 587 13.39 -22.43 -33.42
CA GLY A 587 14.06 -23.66 -33.85
C GLY A 587 14.32 -23.74 -35.36
N GLU A 588 13.47 -23.08 -36.15
CA GLU A 588 13.64 -22.87 -37.58
C GLU A 588 14.65 -21.76 -37.90
N SER A 589 14.69 -20.67 -37.13
CA SER A 589 15.68 -19.61 -37.33
C SER A 589 17.10 -20.04 -36.95
N VAL A 590 17.26 -20.78 -35.84
CA VAL A 590 18.55 -21.40 -35.48
C VAL A 590 18.99 -22.41 -36.55
N ARG A 591 18.06 -23.06 -37.25
CA ARG A 591 18.38 -23.91 -38.42
C ARG A 591 18.90 -23.11 -39.61
N ARG A 592 18.34 -21.92 -39.87
CA ARG A 592 18.75 -21.02 -40.96
C ARG A 592 20.04 -20.24 -40.69
N HIS A 593 20.32 -19.89 -39.44
CA HIS A 593 21.50 -19.09 -39.06
C HIS A 593 22.66 -19.93 -38.51
N TYR A 594 22.42 -20.85 -37.58
CA TYR A 594 23.46 -21.67 -36.92
C TYR A 594 23.63 -23.08 -37.50
N ALA A 595 22.95 -23.40 -38.60
CA ALA A 595 23.08 -24.63 -39.38
C ALA A 595 23.00 -25.96 -38.57
N TRP A 596 22.33 -25.97 -37.41
CA TRP A 596 22.25 -27.18 -36.58
C TRP A 596 21.51 -28.31 -37.31
N GLY A 597 22.08 -29.53 -37.24
CA GLY A 597 21.70 -30.62 -38.14
C GLY A 597 20.24 -31.12 -37.96
N PRO A 598 19.67 -31.84 -38.95
CA PRO A 598 18.27 -32.27 -38.93
C PRO A 598 17.85 -33.03 -37.66
N LEU A 599 18.77 -33.81 -37.08
CA LEU A 599 18.54 -34.52 -35.81
C LEU A 599 18.40 -33.55 -34.62
N ALA A 600 19.15 -32.45 -34.57
CA ALA A 600 19.05 -31.46 -33.50
C ALA A 600 17.73 -30.70 -33.56
N HIS A 601 17.31 -30.26 -34.75
CA HIS A 601 16.01 -29.63 -34.97
C HIS A 601 14.85 -30.60 -34.67
N GLY A 602 14.94 -31.87 -35.08
CA GLY A 602 13.93 -32.89 -34.76
C GLY A 602 13.84 -33.19 -33.26
N VAL A 603 14.97 -33.23 -32.54
CA VAL A 603 14.99 -33.34 -31.07
C VAL A 603 14.37 -32.09 -30.43
N TRP A 604 14.70 -30.88 -30.91
CA TRP A 604 14.12 -29.64 -30.40
C TRP A 604 12.59 -29.61 -30.52
N GLU A 605 12.03 -29.96 -31.68
CA GLU A 605 10.59 -29.98 -31.90
C GLU A 605 9.84 -30.95 -30.97
N VAL A 606 10.48 -32.04 -30.54
CA VAL A 606 9.91 -32.96 -29.53
C VAL A 606 10.13 -32.46 -28.11
N VAL A 607 11.33 -31.97 -27.77
CA VAL A 607 11.73 -31.59 -26.40
C VAL A 607 11.12 -30.27 -25.94
N ARG A 608 10.83 -29.33 -26.85
CA ARG A 608 10.29 -28.02 -26.49
C ARG A 608 8.93 -28.09 -25.79
N TRP A 609 8.08 -29.07 -26.12
CA TRP A 609 6.77 -29.26 -25.49
C TRP A 609 6.84 -29.68 -24.02
N PRO A 610 7.50 -30.79 -23.61
CA PRO A 610 7.65 -31.15 -22.21
C PRO A 610 8.52 -30.16 -21.43
N LEU A 611 9.50 -29.50 -22.07
CA LEU A 611 10.30 -28.43 -21.44
C LEU A 611 9.42 -27.23 -21.08
N SER A 612 8.63 -26.73 -22.04
CA SER A 612 7.66 -25.65 -21.84
C SER A 612 6.65 -26.00 -20.74
N LEU A 613 6.00 -27.16 -20.86
CA LEU A 613 4.99 -27.64 -19.91
C LEU A 613 5.57 -27.77 -18.49
N GLY A 614 6.78 -28.33 -18.37
CA GLY A 614 7.50 -28.47 -17.11
C GLY A 614 7.83 -27.12 -16.46
N LEU A 615 8.29 -26.14 -17.25
CA LEU A 615 8.55 -24.78 -16.78
C LEU A 615 7.26 -24.07 -16.32
N THR A 616 6.16 -24.19 -17.07
CA THR A 616 4.86 -23.63 -16.71
C THR A 616 4.31 -24.26 -15.42
N VAL A 617 4.31 -25.58 -15.29
CA VAL A 617 3.84 -26.28 -14.09
C VAL A 617 4.71 -25.95 -12.87
N LEU A 618 6.04 -25.90 -13.03
CA LEU A 618 6.97 -25.48 -11.98
C LEU A 618 6.70 -24.04 -11.53
N ALA A 619 6.53 -23.11 -12.47
CA ALA A 619 6.22 -21.72 -12.16
C ALA A 619 4.90 -21.59 -11.38
N VAL A 620 3.83 -22.27 -11.80
CA VAL A 620 2.54 -22.25 -11.10
C VAL A 620 2.66 -22.89 -9.71
N ALA A 621 3.38 -24.00 -9.55
CA ALA A 621 3.62 -24.61 -8.24
C ALA A 621 4.44 -23.69 -7.30
N LEU A 622 5.44 -22.96 -7.83
CA LEU A 622 6.20 -21.96 -7.08
C LEU A 622 5.33 -20.76 -6.67
N LEU A 623 4.42 -20.29 -7.54
CA LEU A 623 3.43 -19.27 -7.17
C LEU A 623 2.51 -19.77 -6.05
N PHE A 624 1.97 -20.98 -6.18
CA PHE A 624 1.05 -21.55 -5.21
C PHE A 624 1.72 -21.70 -3.83
N ARG A 625 2.99 -22.12 -3.77
CA ARG A 625 3.74 -22.29 -2.52
C ARG A 625 4.07 -20.98 -1.80
N HIS A 626 4.17 -19.84 -2.51
CA HIS A 626 4.77 -18.61 -1.96
C HIS A 626 3.90 -17.35 -2.03
N ALA A 627 2.90 -17.29 -2.93
CA ALA A 627 1.98 -16.16 -3.00
C ALA A 627 1.06 -16.05 -1.76
N PRO A 628 0.41 -17.13 -1.26
CA PRO A 628 -0.48 -17.05 -0.10
C PRO A 628 0.20 -16.51 1.17
N ARG A 629 -0.53 -15.74 1.98
CA ARG A 629 -0.09 -15.30 3.32
C ARG A 629 -0.35 -16.37 4.40
N ARG A 630 0.02 -17.62 4.09
CA ARG A 630 0.04 -18.77 5.01
C ARG A 630 1.16 -19.72 4.62
N ARG A 631 1.52 -20.65 5.48
CA ARG A 631 2.33 -21.83 5.10
C ARG A 631 1.53 -22.69 4.12
N GLN A 632 2.26 -23.41 3.28
CA GLN A 632 1.73 -24.17 2.15
C GLN A 632 2.28 -25.60 2.15
N PRO A 633 1.52 -26.58 1.63
CA PRO A 633 1.97 -27.96 1.41
C PRO A 633 3.24 -28.10 0.58
N GLY A 634 3.77 -29.32 0.54
CA GLY A 634 4.88 -29.73 -0.31
C GLY A 634 4.65 -29.37 -1.78
N LEU A 635 5.73 -29.06 -2.52
CA LEU A 635 5.62 -28.84 -3.97
C LEU A 635 4.95 -30.03 -4.67
N SER A 636 5.23 -31.25 -4.23
CA SER A 636 4.63 -32.50 -4.71
C SER A 636 3.11 -32.58 -4.53
N TRP A 637 2.55 -32.00 -3.46
CA TRP A 637 1.11 -31.82 -3.29
C TRP A 637 0.58 -30.73 -4.22
N LEU A 638 1.26 -29.58 -4.29
CA LEU A 638 0.82 -28.43 -5.09
C LEU A 638 0.87 -28.68 -6.60
N LEU A 639 1.66 -29.66 -7.07
CA LEU A 639 1.66 -30.12 -8.47
C LEU A 639 0.27 -30.57 -8.95
N PHE A 640 -0.61 -31.09 -8.08
CA PHE A 640 -1.98 -31.45 -8.48
C PHE A 640 -2.81 -30.22 -8.86
N GLY A 641 -2.73 -29.15 -8.07
CA GLY A 641 -3.39 -27.88 -8.38
C GLY A 641 -2.73 -27.16 -9.56
N ALA A 642 -1.40 -27.17 -9.65
CA ALA A 642 -0.67 -26.58 -10.77
C ALA A 642 -0.99 -27.29 -12.09
N GLY A 643 -0.99 -28.62 -12.11
CA GLY A 643 -1.44 -29.42 -13.26
C GLY A 643 -2.90 -29.13 -13.63
N THR A 644 -3.79 -29.00 -12.64
CA THR A 644 -5.20 -28.60 -12.88
C THR A 644 -5.29 -27.21 -13.52
N ALA A 645 -4.53 -26.22 -13.03
CA ALA A 645 -4.45 -24.89 -13.64
C ALA A 645 -3.93 -24.94 -15.09
N THR A 646 -2.87 -25.72 -15.34
CA THR A 646 -2.29 -25.84 -16.69
C THR A 646 -3.23 -26.55 -17.66
N VAL A 647 -3.94 -27.60 -17.23
CA VAL A 647 -4.98 -28.27 -18.05
C VAL A 647 -6.15 -27.33 -18.35
N LEU A 648 -6.64 -26.59 -17.35
CA LEU A 648 -7.69 -25.58 -17.55
C LEU A 648 -7.25 -24.46 -18.51
N TRP A 649 -6.00 -24.00 -18.41
CA TRP A 649 -5.44 -22.97 -19.28
C TRP A 649 -5.26 -23.44 -20.72
N TRP A 650 -4.79 -24.68 -20.91
CA TRP A 650 -4.65 -25.29 -22.23
C TRP A 650 -6.02 -25.52 -22.88
N LEU A 651 -6.99 -26.07 -22.14
CA LEU A 651 -8.37 -26.24 -22.60
C LEU A 651 -9.01 -24.89 -22.95
N ALA A 652 -8.86 -23.86 -22.12
CA ALA A 652 -9.41 -22.53 -22.38
C ALA A 652 -8.73 -21.85 -23.58
N SER A 653 -7.42 -22.07 -23.78
CA SER A 653 -6.70 -21.57 -24.96
C SER A 653 -7.15 -22.27 -26.25
N LEU A 654 -7.40 -23.58 -26.21
CA LEU A 654 -7.97 -24.34 -27.33
C LEU A 654 -9.41 -23.92 -27.64
N LEU A 655 -10.25 -23.72 -26.61
CA LEU A 655 -11.62 -23.26 -26.78
C LEU A 655 -11.67 -21.83 -27.36
N LEU A 656 -10.77 -20.94 -26.92
CA LEU A 656 -10.65 -19.60 -27.50
C LEU A 656 -10.15 -19.64 -28.95
N ALA A 657 -9.11 -20.44 -29.25
CA ALA A 657 -8.61 -20.59 -30.62
C ALA A 657 -9.67 -21.19 -31.55
N GLY A 658 -10.45 -22.16 -31.06
CA GLY A 658 -11.61 -22.70 -31.77
C GLY A 658 -12.70 -21.65 -31.99
N TYR A 659 -13.08 -20.90 -30.95
CA TYR A 659 -14.08 -19.82 -31.05
C TYR A 659 -13.66 -18.75 -32.07
N VAL A 660 -12.42 -18.27 -32.03
CA VAL A 660 -11.92 -17.27 -33.00
C VAL A 660 -11.84 -17.85 -34.42
N ARG A 661 -11.53 -19.15 -34.57
CA ARG A 661 -11.45 -19.82 -35.88
C ARG A 661 -12.82 -20.13 -36.50
N PHE A 662 -13.85 -20.39 -35.69
CA PHE A 662 -15.18 -20.81 -36.16
C PHE A 662 -16.24 -19.69 -36.06
N SER A 663 -15.89 -18.52 -35.54
CA SER A 663 -16.79 -17.37 -35.45
C SER A 663 -16.51 -16.37 -36.57
N ASP A 664 -17.22 -16.52 -37.70
CA ASP A 664 -17.15 -15.61 -38.85
C ASP A 664 -17.38 -14.14 -38.45
N GLY A 665 -18.17 -13.92 -37.39
CA GLY A 665 -18.49 -12.60 -36.85
C GLY A 665 -17.44 -12.01 -35.90
N PHE A 666 -16.48 -12.76 -35.34
CA PHE A 666 -15.57 -12.23 -34.30
C PHE A 666 -14.66 -11.12 -34.84
N GLY A 667 -14.00 -11.37 -35.98
CA GLY A 667 -13.18 -10.35 -36.65
C GLY A 667 -14.00 -9.18 -37.22
N GLN A 668 -15.24 -9.44 -37.65
CA GLN A 668 -16.14 -8.41 -38.19
C GLN A 668 -16.67 -7.47 -37.09
N THR A 669 -16.96 -8.00 -35.89
CA THR A 669 -17.52 -7.24 -34.76
C THR A 669 -16.52 -6.26 -34.16
N TYR A 670 -15.23 -6.63 -34.12
CA TYR A 670 -14.19 -5.82 -33.47
C TYR A 670 -13.22 -5.15 -34.44
N GLY A 671 -13.14 -5.57 -35.71
CA GLY A 671 -12.30 -4.96 -36.73
C GLY A 671 -10.83 -4.86 -36.28
N ALA A 672 -10.27 -3.65 -36.30
CA ALA A 672 -8.91 -3.39 -35.83
C ALA A 672 -8.67 -3.72 -34.34
N LEU A 673 -9.71 -3.77 -33.51
CA LEU A 673 -9.61 -4.11 -32.07
C LEU A 673 -9.61 -5.63 -31.80
N THR A 674 -9.78 -6.47 -32.83
CA THR A 674 -9.88 -7.94 -32.69
C THR A 674 -8.71 -8.55 -31.91
N GLY A 675 -7.47 -8.11 -32.18
CA GLY A 675 -6.28 -8.59 -31.47
C GLY A 675 -6.27 -8.20 -29.98
N MET A 676 -6.68 -6.96 -29.66
CA MET A 676 -6.79 -6.48 -28.28
C MET A 676 -7.88 -7.23 -27.51
N MET A 677 -9.03 -7.48 -28.13
CA MET A 677 -10.12 -8.25 -27.52
C MET A 677 -9.76 -9.73 -27.31
N ALA A 678 -9.07 -10.34 -28.27
CA ALA A 678 -8.55 -11.71 -28.12
C ALA A 678 -7.53 -11.80 -26.97
N LEU A 679 -6.61 -10.83 -26.85
CA LEU A 679 -5.63 -10.75 -25.76
C LEU A 679 -6.32 -10.58 -24.39
N LEU A 680 -7.27 -9.66 -24.28
CA LEU A 680 -8.05 -9.43 -23.04
C LEU A 680 -8.81 -10.70 -22.60
N LEU A 681 -9.48 -11.37 -23.55
CA LEU A 681 -10.23 -12.59 -23.29
C LEU A 681 -9.30 -13.75 -22.89
N TRP A 682 -8.18 -13.93 -23.59
CA TRP A 682 -7.17 -14.94 -23.26
C TRP A 682 -6.53 -14.70 -21.88
N ALA A 683 -6.19 -13.45 -21.56
CA ALA A 683 -5.61 -13.09 -20.26
C ALA A 683 -6.61 -13.30 -19.11
N ASN A 684 -7.91 -13.07 -19.34
CA ASN A 684 -8.97 -13.37 -18.38
C ASN A 684 -9.17 -14.88 -18.18
N LEU A 685 -9.22 -15.66 -19.27
CA LEU A 685 -9.26 -17.13 -19.20
C LEU A 685 -8.03 -17.71 -18.49
N THR A 686 -6.85 -17.13 -18.70
CA THR A 686 -5.61 -17.47 -17.99
C THR A 686 -5.74 -17.20 -16.49
N GLY A 687 -6.34 -16.07 -16.09
CA GLY A 687 -6.66 -15.79 -14.68
C GLY A 687 -7.65 -16.79 -14.08
N VAL A 688 -8.72 -17.14 -14.79
CA VAL A 688 -9.71 -18.14 -14.34
C VAL A 688 -9.05 -19.51 -14.15
N ALA A 689 -8.20 -19.95 -15.09
CA ALA A 689 -7.49 -21.22 -14.98
C ALA A 689 -6.50 -21.26 -13.80
N LEU A 690 -5.69 -20.20 -13.63
CA LEU A 690 -4.71 -20.08 -12.55
C LEU A 690 -5.37 -20.12 -11.17
N PHE A 691 -6.40 -19.29 -10.96
CA PHE A 691 -7.11 -19.23 -9.69
C PHE A 691 -8.04 -20.44 -9.47
N GLY A 692 -8.56 -21.06 -10.53
CA GLY A 692 -9.33 -22.32 -10.45
C GLY A 692 -8.48 -23.50 -9.96
N GLY A 693 -7.27 -23.69 -10.51
CA GLY A 693 -6.34 -24.71 -10.02
C GLY A 693 -5.80 -24.42 -8.61
N LEU A 694 -5.74 -23.15 -8.20
CA LEU A 694 -5.43 -22.76 -6.82
C LEU A 694 -6.57 -23.12 -5.86
N ALA A 695 -7.83 -22.87 -6.25
CA ALA A 695 -8.99 -23.29 -5.47
C ALA A 695 -9.11 -24.81 -5.37
N PHE A 696 -8.68 -25.55 -6.40
CA PHE A 696 -8.55 -27.01 -6.37
C PHE A 696 -7.48 -27.47 -5.35
N ALA A 697 -6.29 -26.86 -5.34
CA ALA A 697 -5.27 -27.14 -4.32
C ALA A 697 -5.78 -26.85 -2.90
N ALA A 698 -6.46 -25.72 -2.72
CA ALA A 698 -7.02 -25.29 -1.43
C ALA A 698 -8.15 -26.21 -0.94
N GLN A 699 -9.02 -26.67 -1.83
CA GLN A 699 -10.13 -27.55 -1.48
C GLN A 699 -9.68 -28.99 -1.23
N LEU A 700 -8.66 -29.48 -1.96
CA LEU A 700 -8.02 -30.76 -1.68
C LEU A 700 -7.38 -30.75 -0.27
N GLU A 701 -6.75 -29.64 0.11
CA GLU A 701 -6.16 -29.45 1.44
C GLU A 701 -7.25 -29.40 2.53
N ALA A 702 -8.29 -28.59 2.33
CA ALA A 702 -9.41 -28.47 3.26
C ALA A 702 -10.11 -29.82 3.53
N MET A 703 -10.35 -30.61 2.48
CA MET A 703 -10.91 -31.96 2.61
C MET A 703 -9.98 -32.96 3.30
N ARG A 704 -8.64 -32.79 3.25
CA ARG A 704 -7.70 -33.63 4.00
C ARG A 704 -7.69 -33.33 5.50
N VAL A 705 -8.06 -32.11 5.91
CA VAL A 705 -8.19 -31.70 7.32
C VAL A 705 -9.55 -32.04 7.92
N GLY A 706 -10.54 -32.43 7.10
CA GLY A 706 -11.92 -32.62 7.54
C GLY A 706 -12.71 -31.31 7.62
N VAL A 707 -12.32 -30.29 6.85
CA VAL A 707 -13.09 -29.05 6.63
C VAL A 707 -13.57 -29.04 5.17
N PRO A 708 -14.57 -29.87 4.79
CA PRO A 708 -14.95 -30.03 3.39
C PRO A 708 -15.76 -28.85 2.84
N GLU A 709 -16.32 -27.99 3.69
CA GLU A 709 -17.15 -26.87 3.26
C GLU A 709 -16.29 -25.79 2.54
N PRO A 710 -16.60 -25.46 1.27
CA PRO A 710 -15.78 -24.54 0.48
C PRO A 710 -16.00 -23.05 0.80
N ALA A 711 -17.18 -22.72 1.34
CA ALA A 711 -17.65 -21.39 1.69
C ALA A 711 -18.29 -21.42 3.09
N GLU A 712 -18.44 -20.27 3.71
CA GLU A 712 -19.28 -20.15 4.91
C GLU A 712 -20.77 -20.23 4.51
N PRO A 713 -21.67 -20.71 5.39
CA PRO A 713 -23.11 -20.71 5.11
C PRO A 713 -23.62 -19.28 4.95
N ASP A 714 -24.64 -19.08 4.10
CA ASP A 714 -25.27 -17.78 3.99
C ASP A 714 -26.00 -17.44 5.30
N LEU A 715 -25.67 -16.27 5.85
CA LEU A 715 -26.25 -15.75 7.10
C LEU A 715 -27.28 -14.64 6.82
N TRP A 716 -27.48 -14.28 5.54
CA TRP A 716 -28.54 -13.34 5.16
C TRP A 716 -29.90 -14.03 5.24
N GLN A 717 -30.76 -13.53 6.13
CA GLN A 717 -32.18 -13.88 6.18
C GLN A 717 -33.01 -12.66 5.77
N PRO A 718 -34.05 -12.83 4.93
CA PRO A 718 -35.05 -11.79 4.65
C PRO A 718 -35.64 -11.21 5.94
N GLU A 719 -35.97 -9.93 5.93
CA GLU A 719 -36.43 -9.25 7.15
C GLU A 719 -37.78 -9.78 7.64
N ALA A 720 -38.63 -10.26 6.72
CA ALA A 720 -39.88 -10.95 7.03
C ALA A 720 -39.67 -12.20 7.90
N GLU A 721 -38.62 -13.00 7.65
CA GLU A 721 -38.35 -14.24 8.41
C GLU A 721 -37.78 -13.96 9.82
N ARG A 722 -37.26 -12.74 10.07
CA ARG A 722 -36.79 -12.32 11.40
C ARG A 722 -37.93 -11.88 12.31
N ALA A 723 -39.10 -11.54 11.76
CA ALA A 723 -40.27 -11.13 12.54
C ALA A 723 -40.93 -12.32 13.25
N ASP A 724 -40.96 -13.49 12.61
CA ASP A 724 -41.60 -14.72 13.13
C ASP A 724 -40.75 -15.47 14.18
N THR A 725 -39.62 -14.90 14.64
CA THR A 725 -38.66 -15.56 15.55
C THR A 725 -38.42 -14.83 16.88
N HIS A 726 -39.30 -13.90 17.27
CA HIS A 726 -39.21 -13.11 18.50
C HIS A 726 -40.42 -13.17 19.43
#